data_AF-A0A438BWI0-F1
#
_entry.id   AF-A0A438BWI0-F1
#
_cell.length_a   1.000
_cell.length_b   1.000
_cell.length_c   1.000
_cell.angle_alpha   90.00
_cell.angle_beta   90.00
_cell.angle_gamma   90.00
#
_symmetry.space_group_name_H-M   'P 1'
#
loop_
_entity.id
_entity.type
_entity.pdbx_description
1 polymer ?
#
loop_
_entity_poly.entity_id
_entity_poly.type
_entity_poly.pdbx_seq_one_letter_code
_entity_poly.pdbx_strand_id
1 'polypeptide(L)'
;MAFKAFNFSARIKLKDPLKLKPCHHPLKWPSWPSYSMENNSSLMVNLPLSGSDSVAEVIITVFQRLCEELESKELNLLWDCFYEDITECVTNGCSMHLTRLLFLLVSTLQIDNGLKISAAMNSLIETSPEEVIFLMLMFNERLQVDMQSSSFLVEASEEGVSRICSFLQEALLYWTGVINNIVHKDLSSVPSCEVKLPMLWGIIGCCSHMLGIQADPSLLMGLVDALDQLLMIEAGFPKSTWQSLMGAALGSFHKLGSFKKSGVEETNKFLHLAKRYRSSSKSTIQENNGHMKFHPELKAEKAVDAFDMFSENLSHPDKGIRVSTLRILCHYEPLNGESNVQPVEKKMQTEVSPTSYAEIQRNNVLHILFSIEDTPLSISTSRKVILSISKIQMDLSAARICEAYIPVLLNGIIGIFHNRFSYLWDPAIECLSVLISKHVGLVWDRLVSYLEQCQSVFLTTHDLSEGINIEVCGKTSELVERFNLFVNPASDSTPCATVLSLLLRCLQKIPVVVESRSRKIIPSFLKFLGYANDDIMSVGSFHTHACKGKEWKGVLKEWLNLLRVMRNPKSFYRSQFLKDVLQNRLLDENDAEIQMQVLDCLLFWKDNFLLPYDQHLKNLISSKNLREELTTWSLSRESNLVEEQHRTCLVPVVIRLLVPKVRKLKTLASRKHTSVHHRKAVLAFIAQLDVNELALFFCDATKAIAVYIKGK
;
A
#
# COMPACT_ATOMS: atom_id res chain seq x y z
N MET A 1 -16.48 16.89 -31.91
CA MET A 1 -15.36 15.95 -31.69
C MET A 1 -15.64 14.52 -32.14
N ALA A 2 -16.88 14.01 -32.09
CA ALA A 2 -17.26 12.72 -32.71
C ALA A 2 -17.16 12.70 -34.26
N PHE A 3 -17.10 13.86 -34.91
CA PHE A 3 -17.06 13.99 -36.37
C PHE A 3 -15.73 13.56 -37.02
N LYS A 4 -14.61 13.49 -36.28
CA LYS A 4 -13.31 13.03 -36.84
C LYS A 4 -13.16 11.51 -36.82
N ALA A 5 -13.78 10.82 -35.87
CA ALA A 5 -13.88 9.35 -35.89
C ALA A 5 -14.77 8.84 -37.04
N PHE A 6 -15.77 9.66 -37.44
CA PHE A 6 -16.64 9.37 -38.58
C PHE A 6 -15.90 9.33 -39.94
N ASN A 7 -14.74 9.99 -40.05
CA ASN A 7 -13.91 9.94 -41.26
C ASN A 7 -13.14 8.62 -41.44
N PHE A 8 -13.09 7.77 -40.41
CA PHE A 8 -12.56 6.41 -40.53
C PHE A 8 -13.48 5.52 -41.37
N SER A 9 -14.81 5.71 -41.24
CA SER A 9 -15.83 5.02 -42.02
C SER A 9 -15.92 5.53 -43.46
N ALA A 10 -15.63 6.82 -43.71
CA ALA A 10 -15.80 7.45 -45.03
C ALA A 10 -14.79 6.99 -46.11
N ARG A 11 -13.73 6.25 -45.75
CA ARG A 11 -12.73 5.73 -46.69
C ARG A 11 -12.94 4.27 -47.10
N ILE A 12 -13.91 3.59 -46.49
CA ILE A 12 -14.44 2.32 -47.01
C ILE A 12 -15.65 2.71 -47.85
N LYS A 13 -15.60 2.54 -49.17
CA LYS A 13 -16.70 2.93 -50.07
C LYS A 13 -17.95 2.12 -49.73
N LEU A 14 -18.88 2.73 -48.99
CA LEU A 14 -20.25 2.22 -48.86
C LEU A 14 -20.95 2.35 -50.21
N LYS A 15 -21.40 1.23 -50.78
CA LYS A 15 -22.37 1.23 -51.89
C LYS A 15 -23.70 1.74 -51.33
N ASP A 16 -24.14 2.88 -51.86
CA ASP A 16 -25.40 3.61 -51.64
C ASP A 16 -25.53 4.57 -50.43
N PRO A 17 -25.75 5.88 -50.69
CA PRO A 17 -25.99 6.87 -49.64
C PRO A 17 -27.50 6.98 -49.36
N LEU A 18 -27.98 6.43 -48.23
CA LEU A 18 -29.38 6.66 -47.82
C LEU A 18 -29.51 7.38 -46.47
N LYS A 19 -30.01 8.61 -46.60
CA LYS A 19 -30.67 9.52 -45.65
C LYS A 19 -30.95 8.95 -44.25
N LEU A 20 -30.18 9.42 -43.26
CA LEU A 20 -30.46 9.26 -41.84
C LEU A 20 -31.67 10.11 -41.41
N LYS A 21 -32.72 9.49 -40.84
CA LYS A 21 -33.66 10.15 -39.92
C LYS A 21 -33.16 9.95 -38.47
N PRO A 22 -33.31 10.93 -37.57
CA PRO A 22 -32.81 10.82 -36.21
C PRO A 22 -33.76 9.97 -35.36
N CYS A 23 -33.25 8.89 -34.75
CA CYS A 23 -33.94 8.13 -33.71
C CYS A 23 -33.29 8.41 -32.34
N HIS A 24 -34.09 8.92 -31.40
CA HIS A 24 -33.73 9.11 -30.00
C HIS A 24 -33.92 7.79 -29.23
N HIS A 25 -32.86 6.99 -29.05
CA HIS A 25 -32.63 6.12 -27.87
C HIS A 25 -31.23 5.45 -27.98
N PRO A 26 -30.49 5.27 -26.88
CA PRO A 26 -29.17 4.63 -26.89
C PRO A 26 -29.33 3.11 -26.89
N LEU A 27 -28.40 2.38 -27.55
CA LEU A 27 -28.16 0.92 -27.48
C LEU A 27 -28.74 -0.01 -28.56
N LYS A 28 -29.00 0.46 -29.79
CA LYS A 28 -28.92 -0.43 -30.97
C LYS A 28 -28.33 0.32 -32.17
N TRP A 29 -27.12 -0.07 -32.57
CA TRP A 29 -26.53 0.35 -33.84
C TRP A 29 -27.15 -0.49 -34.98
N PRO A 30 -27.41 0.09 -36.17
CA PRO A 30 -27.95 -0.67 -37.29
C PRO A 30 -26.92 -1.68 -37.81
N SER A 31 -27.40 -2.83 -38.29
CA SER A 31 -26.60 -3.82 -39.02
C SER A 31 -25.92 -3.17 -40.24
N TRP A 32 -24.60 -3.30 -40.34
CA TRP A 32 -23.82 -2.70 -41.42
C TRP A 32 -24.00 -3.51 -42.72
N PRO A 33 -24.17 -2.87 -43.90
CA PRO A 33 -24.16 -3.59 -45.17
C PRO A 33 -22.74 -4.06 -45.53
N SER A 34 -22.66 -5.14 -46.29
CA SER A 34 -21.43 -5.77 -46.79
C SER A 34 -20.38 -4.79 -47.32
N TYR A 35 -19.16 -4.89 -46.80
CA TYR A 35 -18.04 -4.02 -47.13
C TYR A 35 -17.35 -4.41 -48.45
N SER A 36 -16.79 -3.43 -49.16
CA SER A 36 -15.66 -3.65 -50.07
C SER A 36 -14.54 -2.68 -49.69
N MET A 37 -13.42 -3.21 -49.19
CA MET A 37 -12.18 -2.43 -49.05
C MET A 37 -11.57 -2.25 -50.45
N GLU A 38 -11.58 -1.02 -50.97
CA GLU A 38 -10.66 -0.63 -52.05
C GLU A 38 -9.34 -0.18 -51.40
N ASN A 39 -8.20 -0.64 -51.92
CA ASN A 39 -6.84 -0.25 -51.53
C ASN A 39 -6.68 1.28 -51.58
N ASN A 40 -6.88 1.93 -50.44
CA ASN A 40 -6.54 3.33 -50.22
C ASN A 40 -5.40 3.39 -49.20
N SER A 41 -4.18 3.47 -49.71
CA SER A 41 -2.89 3.56 -49.00
C SER A 41 -2.70 4.85 -48.17
N SER A 42 -3.74 5.41 -47.56
CA SER A 42 -3.58 6.59 -46.70
C SER A 42 -4.51 6.64 -45.49
N LEU A 43 -5.18 5.53 -45.13
CA LEU A 43 -6.20 5.47 -44.07
C LEU A 43 -5.71 6.01 -42.71
N MET A 44 -4.41 5.93 -42.41
CA MET A 44 -3.85 6.16 -41.07
C MET A 44 -3.10 7.49 -40.89
N VAL A 45 -2.87 8.28 -41.95
CA VAL A 45 -1.92 9.43 -41.98
C VAL A 45 -2.25 10.57 -40.99
N ASN A 46 -3.46 10.62 -40.41
CA ASN A 46 -3.91 11.73 -39.56
C ASN A 46 -4.52 11.31 -38.21
N LEU A 47 -4.11 10.18 -37.63
CA LEU A 47 -4.56 9.79 -36.30
C LEU A 47 -3.95 10.73 -35.22
N PRO A 48 -4.78 11.44 -34.43
CA PRO A 48 -4.31 12.31 -33.36
C PRO A 48 -3.99 11.47 -32.13
N LEU A 49 -2.92 10.68 -32.21
CA LEU A 49 -2.39 9.91 -31.08
C LEU A 49 -1.54 10.78 -30.14
N SER A 50 -1.36 12.06 -30.46
CA SER A 50 -0.71 13.06 -29.58
C SER A 50 -1.76 14.03 -29.01
N GLY A 51 -2.44 13.63 -27.95
CA GLY A 51 -3.49 14.38 -27.24
C GLY A 51 -4.08 13.53 -26.11
N SER A 52 -4.77 14.17 -25.14
CA SER A 52 -5.24 13.57 -23.86
C SER A 52 -5.59 12.07 -23.94
N ASP A 53 -5.13 11.27 -22.98
CA ASP A 53 -5.26 9.80 -22.90
C ASP A 53 -6.59 9.24 -23.42
N SER A 54 -7.70 9.93 -23.11
CA SER A 54 -9.04 9.59 -23.61
C SER A 54 -9.20 9.47 -25.14
N VAL A 55 -8.44 10.21 -25.95
CA VAL A 55 -8.54 10.15 -27.43
C VAL A 55 -7.79 8.95 -27.97
N ALA A 56 -6.60 8.67 -27.44
CA ALA A 56 -5.81 7.50 -27.80
C ALA A 56 -6.52 6.20 -27.37
N GLU A 57 -7.08 6.17 -26.16
CA GLU A 57 -7.83 5.02 -25.64
C GLU A 57 -9.10 4.73 -26.46
N VAL A 58 -9.83 5.77 -26.88
CA VAL A 58 -10.99 5.61 -27.77
C VAL A 58 -10.57 5.05 -29.12
N ILE A 59 -9.47 5.51 -29.70
CA ILE A 59 -8.95 4.99 -30.98
C ILE A 59 -8.54 3.51 -30.85
N ILE A 60 -7.79 3.16 -29.80
CA ILE A 60 -7.38 1.77 -29.53
C ILE A 60 -8.61 0.87 -29.36
N THR A 61 -9.59 1.31 -28.56
CA THR A 61 -10.82 0.54 -28.30
C THR A 61 -11.65 0.36 -29.57
N VAL A 62 -11.76 1.40 -30.40
CA VAL A 62 -12.46 1.31 -31.69
C VAL A 62 -11.75 0.34 -32.63
N PHE A 63 -10.42 0.39 -32.68
CA PHE A 63 -9.64 -0.50 -33.54
C PHE A 63 -9.68 -1.96 -33.06
N GLN A 64 -9.59 -2.21 -31.75
CA GLN A 64 -9.76 -3.55 -31.17
C GLN A 64 -11.13 -4.15 -31.51
N ARG A 65 -12.22 -3.38 -31.35
CA ARG A 65 -13.56 -3.81 -31.74
C ARG A 65 -13.69 -4.06 -33.23
N LEU A 66 -13.05 -3.23 -34.06
CA LEU A 66 -13.02 -3.44 -35.51
C LEU A 66 -12.31 -4.76 -35.86
N CYS A 67 -11.24 -5.12 -35.15
CA CYS A 67 -10.57 -6.40 -35.32
C CYS A 67 -11.42 -7.61 -34.87
N GLU A 68 -12.30 -7.42 -33.87
CA GLU A 68 -13.24 -8.45 -33.40
C GLU A 68 -14.45 -8.64 -34.34
N GLU A 69 -14.85 -7.58 -35.07
CA GLU A 69 -16.05 -7.57 -35.92
C GLU A 69 -15.78 -7.93 -37.40
N LEU A 70 -14.52 -7.87 -37.86
CA LEU A 70 -14.15 -8.16 -39.27
C LEU A 70 -13.99 -9.66 -39.56
N GLU A 71 -14.31 -10.07 -40.79
CA GLU A 71 -14.04 -11.43 -41.25
C GLU A 71 -12.53 -11.63 -41.51
N SER A 72 -12.02 -12.86 -41.34
CA SER A 72 -10.58 -13.19 -41.49
C SER A 72 -9.91 -12.67 -42.76
N LYS A 73 -10.61 -12.63 -43.90
CA LYS A 73 -10.09 -12.10 -45.17
C LYS A 73 -9.96 -10.58 -45.17
N GLU A 74 -10.91 -9.88 -44.55
CA GLU A 74 -10.90 -8.41 -44.44
C GLU A 74 -9.86 -7.95 -43.41
N LEU A 75 -9.71 -8.74 -42.34
CA LEU A 75 -8.67 -8.55 -41.33
C LEU A 75 -7.26 -8.65 -41.95
N ASN A 76 -7.02 -9.66 -42.80
CA ASN A 76 -5.74 -9.79 -43.51
C ASN A 76 -5.45 -8.58 -44.42
N LEU A 77 -6.46 -8.07 -45.14
CA LEU A 77 -6.31 -6.88 -45.98
C LEU A 77 -6.00 -5.63 -45.14
N LEU A 78 -6.68 -5.46 -44.01
CA LEU A 78 -6.39 -4.38 -43.06
C LEU A 78 -4.94 -4.44 -42.58
N TRP A 79 -4.44 -5.63 -42.23
CA TRP A 79 -3.06 -5.83 -41.80
C TRP A 79 -2.05 -5.59 -42.92
N ASP A 80 -2.33 -6.04 -44.14
CA ASP A 80 -1.46 -5.80 -45.30
C ASP A 80 -1.30 -4.30 -45.56
N CYS A 81 -2.40 -3.53 -45.52
CA CYS A 81 -2.35 -2.06 -45.64
C CYS A 81 -1.54 -1.43 -44.50
N PHE A 82 -1.73 -1.94 -43.28
CA PHE A 82 -1.00 -1.44 -42.11
C PHE A 82 0.51 -1.67 -42.22
N TYR A 83 0.91 -2.84 -42.70
CA TYR A 83 2.32 -3.19 -42.91
C TYR A 83 2.95 -2.49 -44.12
N GLU A 84 2.15 -2.18 -45.15
CA GLU A 84 2.58 -1.32 -46.26
C GLU A 84 2.84 0.11 -45.78
N ASP A 85 1.93 0.70 -45.01
CA ASP A 85 2.10 2.04 -44.41
C ASP A 85 3.35 2.09 -43.50
N ILE A 86 3.61 1.02 -42.72
CA ILE A 86 4.85 0.89 -41.93
C ILE A 86 6.08 0.89 -42.85
N THR A 87 6.06 0.10 -43.91
CA THR A 87 7.19 -0.04 -44.84
C THR A 87 7.48 1.29 -45.54
N GLU A 88 6.44 1.99 -46.00
CA GLU A 88 6.54 3.32 -46.59
C GLU A 88 7.08 4.36 -45.59
N CYS A 89 6.63 4.31 -44.34
CA CYS A 89 7.16 5.19 -43.30
C CYS A 89 8.65 4.94 -43.02
N VAL A 90 9.09 3.68 -43.05
CA VAL A 90 10.50 3.30 -42.91
C VAL A 90 11.32 3.82 -44.09
N THR A 91 10.85 3.67 -45.33
CA THR A 91 11.57 4.15 -46.52
C THR A 91 11.61 5.67 -46.60
N ASN A 92 10.55 6.35 -46.15
CA ASN A 92 10.40 7.81 -46.21
C ASN A 92 10.92 8.53 -44.95
N GLY A 93 11.42 7.80 -43.94
CA GLY A 93 11.96 8.38 -42.70
C GLY A 93 10.92 9.10 -41.82
N CYS A 94 9.66 8.73 -41.89
CA CYS A 94 8.55 9.39 -41.17
C CYS A 94 8.42 8.88 -39.72
N SER A 95 9.41 9.18 -38.87
CA SER A 95 9.54 8.62 -37.50
C SER A 95 8.32 8.83 -36.59
N MET A 96 7.70 10.01 -36.63
CA MET A 96 6.51 10.33 -35.83
C MET A 96 5.27 9.52 -36.26
N HIS A 97 5.11 9.29 -37.56
CA HIS A 97 3.99 8.49 -38.06
C HIS A 97 4.22 7.00 -37.78
N LEU A 98 5.46 6.54 -37.99
CA LEU A 98 5.89 5.18 -37.70
C LEU A 98 5.69 4.80 -36.23
N THR A 99 6.09 5.67 -35.30
CA THR A 99 5.90 5.46 -33.85
C THR A 99 4.42 5.29 -33.49
N ARG A 100 3.53 6.08 -34.11
CA ARG A 100 2.09 6.01 -33.89
C ARG A 100 1.47 4.72 -34.43
N LEU A 101 1.90 4.27 -35.61
CA LEU A 101 1.47 3.00 -36.20
C LEU A 101 1.92 1.82 -35.33
N LEU A 102 3.19 1.82 -34.91
CA LEU A 102 3.72 0.78 -34.01
C LEU A 102 3.01 0.77 -32.66
N PHE A 103 2.72 1.94 -32.07
CA PHE A 103 1.97 2.01 -30.82
C PHE A 103 0.56 1.43 -30.95
N LEU A 104 -0.15 1.75 -32.04
CA LEU A 104 -1.49 1.21 -32.29
C LEU A 104 -1.44 -0.31 -32.44
N LEU A 105 -0.48 -0.84 -33.21
CA LEU A 105 -0.32 -2.27 -33.45
C LEU A 105 0.05 -3.05 -32.18
N VAL A 106 0.98 -2.53 -31.38
CA VAL A 106 1.34 -3.12 -30.08
C VAL A 106 0.15 -3.06 -29.11
N SER A 107 -0.71 -2.04 -29.20
CA SER A 107 -1.89 -1.89 -28.35
C SER A 107 -3.09 -2.77 -28.76
N THR A 108 -3.15 -3.26 -29.99
CA THR A 108 -4.31 -3.99 -30.54
C THR A 108 -4.13 -5.52 -30.61
N LEU A 109 -3.00 -6.04 -30.09
CA LEU A 109 -2.77 -7.48 -29.82
C LEU A 109 -2.76 -8.44 -31.02
N GLN A 110 -2.60 -7.97 -32.26
CA GLN A 110 -2.47 -8.85 -33.43
C GLN A 110 -1.07 -8.68 -34.05
N ILE A 111 -0.15 -9.56 -33.65
CA ILE A 111 1.26 -9.57 -34.08
C ILE A 111 1.48 -10.79 -34.97
N ASP A 112 0.98 -10.72 -36.20
CA ASP A 112 1.20 -11.79 -37.18
C ASP A 112 2.49 -11.59 -38.00
N ASN A 113 3.21 -10.46 -37.82
CA ASN A 113 4.37 -10.11 -38.64
C ASN A 113 5.52 -9.44 -37.83
N GLY A 114 6.06 -10.18 -36.86
CA GLY A 114 7.16 -9.73 -35.98
C GLY A 114 8.41 -9.20 -36.72
N LEU A 115 8.69 -9.73 -37.91
CA LEU A 115 9.78 -9.29 -38.80
C LEU A 115 9.67 -7.83 -39.21
N LYS A 116 8.50 -7.39 -39.71
CA LYS A 116 8.28 -6.01 -40.17
C LYS A 116 8.31 -5.02 -39.01
N ILE A 117 7.81 -5.44 -37.84
CA ILE A 117 7.84 -4.65 -36.61
C ILE A 117 9.27 -4.47 -36.11
N SER A 118 10.09 -5.53 -36.13
CA SER A 118 11.52 -5.45 -35.78
C SER A 118 12.28 -4.53 -36.73
N ALA A 119 12.05 -4.62 -38.04
CA ALA A 119 12.68 -3.75 -39.03
C ALA A 119 12.28 -2.28 -38.85
N ALA A 120 11.02 -2.02 -38.51
CA ALA A 120 10.52 -0.67 -38.20
C ALA A 120 11.09 -0.11 -36.89
N MET A 121 11.24 -0.93 -35.85
CA MET A 121 11.92 -0.50 -34.62
C MET A 121 13.40 -0.19 -34.87
N ASN A 122 14.07 -0.97 -35.73
CA ASN A 122 15.47 -0.74 -36.11
C ASN A 122 15.70 0.64 -36.76
N SER A 123 14.81 1.07 -37.65
CA SER A 123 14.95 2.39 -38.30
C SER A 123 14.72 3.56 -37.33
N LEU A 124 14.06 3.32 -36.19
CA LEU A 124 13.78 4.32 -35.17
C LEU A 124 14.88 4.47 -34.10
N ILE A 125 15.84 3.54 -34.01
CA ILE A 125 16.90 3.56 -32.98
C ILE A 125 17.70 4.86 -33.02
N GLU A 126 18.04 5.33 -34.22
CA GLU A 126 18.87 6.54 -34.40
C GLU A 126 18.08 7.84 -34.20
N THR A 127 16.77 7.83 -34.49
CA THR A 127 15.94 9.04 -34.46
C THR A 127 15.20 9.26 -33.15
N SER A 128 14.81 8.17 -32.48
CA SER A 128 13.84 8.17 -31.37
C SER A 128 14.03 6.93 -30.49
N PRO A 129 15.17 6.79 -29.79
CA PRO A 129 15.50 5.60 -29.02
C PRO A 129 14.60 5.40 -27.79
N GLU A 130 14.09 6.48 -27.18
CA GLU A 130 13.17 6.41 -26.03
C GLU A 130 11.84 5.74 -26.43
N GLU A 131 11.32 6.09 -27.60
CA GLU A 131 10.11 5.51 -28.17
C GLU A 131 10.30 4.04 -28.54
N VAL A 132 11.47 3.66 -29.06
CA VAL A 132 11.81 2.24 -29.33
C VAL A 132 11.79 1.43 -28.04
N ILE A 133 12.44 1.92 -26.98
CA ILE A 133 12.44 1.25 -25.68
C ILE A 133 11.02 1.14 -25.11
N PHE A 134 10.24 2.22 -25.19
CA PHE A 134 8.85 2.21 -24.73
C PHE A 134 7.99 1.18 -25.48
N LEU A 135 8.07 1.13 -26.81
CA LEU A 135 7.34 0.17 -27.63
C LEU A 135 7.78 -1.27 -27.33
N MET A 136 9.08 -1.51 -27.12
CA MET A 136 9.60 -2.82 -26.74
C MET A 136 9.10 -3.27 -25.36
N LEU A 137 9.05 -2.38 -24.36
CA LEU A 137 8.49 -2.70 -23.04
C LEU A 137 7.01 -3.08 -23.15
N MET A 138 6.22 -2.27 -23.85
CA MET A 138 4.81 -2.52 -24.09
C MET A 138 4.57 -3.87 -24.75
N PHE A 139 5.39 -4.18 -25.75
CA PHE A 139 5.33 -5.45 -26.45
C PHE A 139 5.68 -6.64 -25.52
N ASN A 140 6.74 -6.52 -24.73
CA ASN A 140 7.17 -7.54 -23.76
C ASN A 140 6.12 -7.82 -22.67
N GLU A 141 5.43 -6.79 -22.19
CA GLU A 141 4.34 -6.92 -21.21
C GLU A 141 3.17 -7.73 -21.81
N ARG A 142 2.85 -7.53 -23.08
CA ARG A 142 1.74 -8.21 -23.76
C ARG A 142 2.04 -9.66 -24.10
N LEU A 143 3.28 -9.99 -24.47
CA LEU A 143 3.69 -11.39 -24.70
C LEU A 143 3.60 -12.29 -23.46
N GLN A 144 3.73 -11.73 -22.24
CA GLN A 144 3.62 -12.52 -21.01
C GLN A 144 2.20 -13.02 -20.71
N VAL A 145 1.17 -12.45 -21.35
CA VAL A 145 -0.24 -12.83 -21.14
C VAL A 145 -0.62 -14.07 -21.96
N ASP A 146 0.02 -14.30 -23.11
CA ASP A 146 -0.18 -15.48 -23.96
C ASP A 146 0.93 -16.50 -23.72
N MET A 147 0.68 -17.47 -22.85
CA MET A 147 1.66 -18.52 -22.44
C MET A 147 2.11 -19.49 -23.57
N GLN A 148 1.76 -19.22 -24.84
CA GLN A 148 2.00 -20.13 -25.97
C GLN A 148 2.72 -19.51 -27.19
N SER A 149 3.06 -18.21 -27.20
CA SER A 149 3.81 -17.64 -28.34
C SER A 149 5.32 -17.73 -28.13
N SER A 150 6.02 -18.36 -29.08
CA SER A 150 7.48 -18.36 -29.17
C SER A 150 8.00 -16.92 -29.24
N SER A 151 9.12 -16.65 -28.57
CA SER A 151 9.73 -15.32 -28.49
C SER A 151 9.88 -14.66 -29.86
N PHE A 152 9.52 -13.38 -29.93
CA PHE A 152 9.64 -12.44 -31.07
C PHE A 152 10.91 -12.55 -31.92
N LEU A 153 12.00 -13.06 -31.36
CA LEU A 153 13.30 -13.20 -32.01
C LEU A 153 13.52 -14.53 -32.74
N VAL A 154 12.57 -15.47 -32.69
CA VAL A 154 12.75 -16.81 -33.27
C VAL A 154 12.48 -16.84 -34.77
N GLU A 155 11.64 -15.94 -35.29
CA GLU A 155 11.32 -15.85 -36.73
C GLU A 155 11.95 -14.64 -37.45
N ALA A 156 12.74 -13.83 -36.73
CA ALA A 156 13.39 -12.65 -37.30
C ALA A 156 14.75 -13.00 -37.94
N SER A 157 15.08 -12.43 -39.11
CA SER A 157 16.39 -12.64 -39.76
C SER A 157 17.55 -12.25 -38.83
N GLU A 158 18.62 -13.05 -38.77
CA GLU A 158 19.77 -12.86 -37.86
C GLU A 158 20.32 -11.41 -37.84
N GLU A 159 20.33 -10.69 -38.96
CA GLU A 159 20.81 -9.29 -39.06
C GLU A 159 19.91 -8.24 -38.39
N GLY A 160 18.58 -8.42 -38.42
CA GLY A 160 17.61 -7.45 -37.90
C GLY A 160 17.51 -7.47 -36.38
N VAL A 161 17.57 -8.66 -35.78
CA VAL A 161 17.64 -8.82 -34.33
C VAL A 161 18.96 -8.32 -33.76
N SER A 162 20.05 -8.47 -34.52
CA SER A 162 21.41 -8.11 -34.10
C SER A 162 21.55 -6.62 -33.73
N ARG A 163 20.86 -5.70 -34.41
CA ARG A 163 21.02 -4.24 -34.16
C ARG A 163 20.38 -3.76 -32.87
N ILE A 164 19.12 -4.13 -32.60
CA ILE A 164 18.45 -3.84 -31.31
C ILE A 164 19.21 -4.49 -30.16
N CYS A 165 19.68 -5.74 -30.34
CA CYS A 165 20.46 -6.42 -29.31
C CYS A 165 21.79 -5.71 -29.04
N SER A 166 22.52 -5.30 -30.09
CA SER A 166 23.77 -4.54 -29.94
C SER A 166 23.53 -3.20 -29.26
N PHE A 167 22.47 -2.48 -29.67
CA PHE A 167 22.06 -1.22 -29.03
C PHE A 167 21.78 -1.38 -27.53
N LEU A 168 21.03 -2.42 -27.12
CA LEU A 168 20.76 -2.69 -25.70
C LEU A 168 22.03 -3.05 -24.92
N GLN A 169 22.92 -3.86 -25.50
CA GLN A 169 24.18 -4.27 -24.87
C GLN A 169 25.15 -3.09 -24.71
N GLU A 170 25.34 -2.29 -25.75
CA GLU A 170 26.17 -1.08 -25.71
C GLU A 170 25.62 -0.07 -24.70
N ALA A 171 24.29 0.09 -24.64
CA ALA A 171 23.66 0.96 -23.67
C ALA A 171 23.85 0.45 -22.23
N LEU A 172 23.75 -0.86 -21.97
CA LEU A 172 24.03 -1.45 -20.66
C LEU A 172 25.49 -1.23 -20.23
N LEU A 173 26.45 -1.44 -21.15
CA LEU A 173 27.88 -1.19 -20.89
C LEU A 173 28.15 0.28 -20.59
N TYR A 174 27.57 1.19 -21.38
CA TYR A 174 27.64 2.63 -21.16
C TYR A 174 27.12 2.99 -19.76
N TRP A 175 25.93 2.50 -19.39
CA TRP A 175 25.33 2.77 -18.08
C TRP A 175 26.13 2.20 -16.91
N THR A 176 26.67 0.99 -17.07
CA THR A 176 27.57 0.38 -16.07
C THR A 176 28.81 1.25 -15.87
N GLY A 177 29.39 1.77 -16.96
CA GLY A 177 30.51 2.71 -16.92
C GLY A 177 30.13 4.05 -16.26
N VAL A 178 28.95 4.61 -16.57
CA VAL A 178 28.44 5.83 -15.93
C VAL A 178 28.30 5.64 -14.41
N ILE A 179 27.71 4.53 -13.96
CA ILE A 179 27.52 4.24 -12.55
C ILE A 179 28.87 4.07 -11.84
N ASN A 180 29.80 3.32 -12.41
CA ASN A 180 31.15 3.17 -11.85
C ASN A 180 31.91 4.51 -11.79
N ASN A 181 31.73 5.38 -12.79
CA ASN A 181 32.31 6.73 -12.75
C ASN A 181 31.72 7.58 -11.63
N ILE A 182 30.43 7.45 -11.32
CA ILE A 182 29.79 8.12 -10.17
C ILE A 182 30.39 7.61 -8.86
N VAL A 183 30.62 6.30 -8.75
CA VAL A 183 31.25 5.66 -7.59
C VAL A 183 32.68 6.16 -7.34
N HIS A 184 33.42 6.52 -8.40
CA HIS A 184 34.84 6.86 -8.34
C HIS A 184 35.18 8.37 -8.41
N LYS A 185 34.21 9.30 -8.57
CA LYS A 185 34.47 10.75 -8.67
C LYS A 185 33.62 11.58 -7.69
N ASP A 186 34.14 12.74 -7.26
CA ASP A 186 33.45 13.72 -6.41
C ASP A 186 32.12 14.19 -7.04
N LEU A 187 31.07 14.20 -6.20
CA LEU A 187 29.63 14.37 -6.52
C LEU A 187 29.23 15.69 -7.22
N SER A 188 30.16 16.61 -7.47
CA SER A 188 29.86 17.96 -7.98
C SER A 188 29.84 18.10 -9.51
N SER A 189 30.12 17.05 -10.28
CA SER A 189 30.23 17.12 -11.75
C SER A 189 29.18 16.32 -12.55
N VAL A 190 28.05 15.92 -11.95
CA VAL A 190 27.00 15.19 -12.71
C VAL A 190 25.67 15.95 -12.72
N PRO A 191 25.50 16.93 -13.63
CA PRO A 191 24.19 17.44 -13.98
C PRO A 191 23.45 16.41 -14.85
N SER A 192 22.15 16.18 -14.57
CA SER A 192 21.16 15.47 -15.41
C SER A 192 21.22 13.93 -15.56
N CYS A 193 21.62 13.17 -14.53
CA CYS A 193 21.35 11.71 -14.54
C CYS A 193 19.83 11.42 -14.42
N GLU A 194 19.06 12.31 -13.79
CA GLU A 194 17.64 12.15 -13.47
C GLU A 194 16.75 11.91 -14.71
N VAL A 195 16.99 12.68 -15.77
CA VAL A 195 16.19 12.65 -17.01
C VAL A 195 16.37 11.31 -17.76
N LYS A 196 17.45 10.57 -17.48
CA LYS A 196 17.84 9.37 -18.23
C LYS A 196 17.60 8.05 -17.48
N LEU A 197 17.19 8.08 -16.20
CA LEU A 197 16.83 6.86 -15.45
C LEU A 197 15.67 6.06 -16.04
N PRO A 198 14.60 6.69 -16.59
CA PRO A 198 13.53 5.96 -17.29
C PRO A 198 14.06 5.14 -18.46
N MET A 199 15.05 5.66 -19.18
CA MET A 199 15.73 4.98 -20.29
C MET A 199 16.49 3.75 -19.80
N LEU A 200 17.28 3.87 -18.73
CA LEU A 200 17.97 2.74 -18.11
C LEU A 200 16.99 1.64 -17.65
N TRP A 201 15.92 2.04 -16.96
CA TRP A 201 14.87 1.11 -16.53
C TRP A 201 14.26 0.36 -17.72
N GLY A 202 13.96 1.08 -18.80
CA GLY A 202 13.40 0.46 -19.99
C GLY A 202 14.37 -0.49 -20.69
N ILE A 203 15.64 -0.12 -20.82
CA ILE A 203 16.70 -1.00 -21.34
C ILE A 203 16.77 -2.30 -20.53
N ILE A 204 16.79 -2.20 -19.20
CA ILE A 204 16.80 -3.36 -18.30
C ILE A 204 15.58 -4.25 -18.54
N GLY A 205 14.37 -3.66 -18.64
CA GLY A 205 13.14 -4.40 -18.88
C GLY A 205 13.15 -5.15 -20.21
N CYS A 206 13.68 -4.54 -21.26
CA CYS A 206 13.80 -5.12 -22.60
C CYS A 206 14.76 -6.32 -22.67
N CYS A 207 15.75 -6.39 -21.78
CA CYS A 207 16.72 -7.49 -21.77
C CYS A 207 16.12 -8.85 -21.37
N SER A 208 14.99 -8.86 -20.66
CA SER A 208 14.37 -10.08 -20.12
C SER A 208 13.85 -11.08 -21.17
N HIS A 209 13.66 -10.62 -22.41
CA HIS A 209 13.09 -11.41 -23.51
C HIS A 209 14.07 -11.64 -24.68
N MET A 210 15.36 -11.34 -24.50
CA MET A 210 16.44 -11.60 -25.47
C MET A 210 16.86 -13.08 -25.52
N LEU A 211 15.91 -14.01 -25.39
CA LEU A 211 16.18 -15.44 -25.46
C LEU A 211 16.44 -15.85 -26.92
N GLY A 212 17.70 -16.18 -27.24
CA GLY A 212 18.07 -16.90 -28.48
C GLY A 212 19.25 -16.31 -29.26
N ILE A 213 19.62 -15.04 -29.08
CA ILE A 213 20.67 -14.40 -29.88
C ILE A 213 21.62 -13.62 -28.97
N GLN A 214 22.83 -14.15 -28.78
CA GLN A 214 24.03 -13.48 -28.21
C GLN A 214 23.85 -12.59 -26.96
N ALA A 215 22.80 -12.74 -26.15
CA ALA A 215 22.67 -11.98 -24.91
C ALA A 215 23.67 -12.51 -23.88
N ASP A 216 24.68 -11.72 -23.53
CA ASP A 216 25.62 -12.04 -22.44
C ASP A 216 24.97 -11.71 -21.09
N PRO A 217 24.55 -12.71 -20.28
CA PRO A 217 23.93 -12.48 -18.98
C PRO A 217 24.87 -11.78 -17.98
N SER A 218 26.19 -11.80 -18.25
CA SER A 218 27.19 -11.15 -17.42
C SER A 218 27.02 -9.63 -17.37
N LEU A 219 26.48 -9.01 -18.43
CA LEU A 219 26.29 -7.56 -18.52
C LEU A 219 25.26 -7.05 -17.49
N LEU A 220 24.14 -7.77 -17.32
CA LEU A 220 23.15 -7.44 -16.30
C LEU A 220 23.73 -7.63 -14.88
N MET A 221 24.55 -8.66 -14.67
CA MET A 221 25.21 -8.86 -13.38
C MET A 221 26.30 -7.83 -13.10
N GLY A 222 27.03 -7.37 -14.13
CA GLY A 222 27.99 -6.27 -14.02
C GLY A 222 27.30 -4.95 -13.68
N LEU A 223 26.12 -4.70 -14.24
CA LEU A 223 25.27 -3.57 -13.85
C LEU A 223 24.79 -3.70 -12.38
N VAL A 224 24.38 -4.90 -11.95
CA VAL A 224 24.01 -5.16 -10.56
C VAL A 224 25.19 -4.88 -9.61
N ASP A 225 26.41 -5.27 -9.97
CA ASP A 225 27.61 -5.01 -9.16
C ASP A 225 27.93 -3.52 -9.07
N ALA A 226 27.82 -2.79 -10.19
CA ALA A 226 27.98 -1.34 -10.21
C ALA A 226 26.92 -0.64 -9.33
N LEU A 227 25.66 -1.09 -9.41
CA LEU A 227 24.57 -0.57 -8.56
C LEU A 227 24.77 -0.91 -7.07
N ASP A 228 25.29 -2.09 -6.74
CA ASP A 228 25.63 -2.47 -5.37
C ASP A 228 26.72 -1.54 -4.81
N GLN A 229 27.77 -1.24 -5.58
CA GLN A 229 28.80 -0.28 -5.17
C GLN A 229 28.26 1.15 -5.00
N LEU A 230 27.39 1.60 -5.91
CA LEU A 230 26.75 2.92 -5.82
C LEU A 230 25.91 3.07 -4.55
N LEU A 231 25.13 2.04 -4.23
CA LEU A 231 24.27 2.01 -3.04
C LEU A 231 25.06 2.03 -1.72
N MET A 232 26.37 1.74 -1.75
CA MET A 232 27.26 1.78 -0.57
C MET A 232 27.83 3.19 -0.30
N ILE A 233 27.77 4.13 -1.26
CA ILE A 233 28.41 5.45 -1.17
C ILE A 233 27.42 6.59 -0.82
N GLU A 234 26.14 6.27 -0.59
CA GLU A 234 25.07 7.26 -0.29
C GLU A 234 25.03 8.46 -1.27
N ALA A 235 25.08 8.18 -2.57
CA ALA A 235 25.10 9.20 -3.60
C ALA A 235 23.68 9.76 -3.92
N GLY A 236 23.42 11.00 -3.50
CA GLY A 236 22.55 12.04 -4.11
C GLY A 236 21.06 11.79 -4.45
N PHE A 237 20.63 10.56 -4.69
CA PHE A 237 19.28 10.17 -5.09
C PHE A 237 18.58 9.34 -4.00
N PRO A 238 17.24 9.22 -4.02
CA PRO A 238 16.54 8.31 -3.12
C PRO A 238 17.05 6.89 -3.33
N LYS A 239 17.55 6.28 -2.24
CA LYS A 239 18.05 4.89 -2.22
C LYS A 239 17.04 3.89 -2.82
N SER A 240 15.75 4.16 -2.68
CA SER A 240 14.64 3.37 -3.23
C SER A 240 14.62 3.28 -4.76
N THR A 241 15.03 4.34 -5.47
CA THR A 241 15.07 4.38 -6.93
C THR A 241 16.14 3.43 -7.48
N TRP A 242 17.35 3.51 -6.93
CA TRP A 242 18.45 2.62 -7.30
C TRP A 242 18.18 1.17 -6.91
N GLN A 243 17.59 0.93 -5.73
CA GLN A 243 17.12 -0.40 -5.32
C GLN A 243 16.07 -0.96 -6.29
N SER A 244 15.15 -0.13 -6.78
CA SER A 244 14.14 -0.53 -7.77
C SER A 244 14.76 -0.91 -9.11
N LEU A 245 15.77 -0.18 -9.57
CA LEU A 245 16.51 -0.49 -10.81
C LEU A 245 17.32 -1.80 -10.68
N MET A 246 18.02 -1.99 -9.55
CA MET A 246 18.73 -3.24 -9.27
C MET A 246 17.76 -4.44 -9.22
N GLY A 247 16.59 -4.26 -8.60
CA GLY A 247 15.53 -5.27 -8.61
C GLY A 247 15.01 -5.58 -10.01
N ALA A 248 14.84 -4.57 -10.88
CA ALA A 248 14.51 -4.79 -12.29
C ALA A 248 15.60 -5.61 -13.00
N ALA A 249 16.88 -5.29 -12.76
CA ALA A 249 18.01 -5.98 -13.39
C ALA A 249 18.07 -7.45 -12.98
N LEU A 250 17.91 -7.74 -11.69
CA LEU A 250 17.83 -9.10 -11.17
C LEU A 250 16.63 -9.86 -11.74
N GLY A 251 15.46 -9.21 -11.81
CA GLY A 251 14.26 -9.78 -12.42
C GLY A 251 14.44 -10.12 -13.90
N SER A 252 15.05 -9.22 -14.67
CA SER A 252 15.36 -9.44 -16.08
C SER A 252 16.38 -10.55 -16.29
N PHE A 253 17.43 -10.59 -15.47
CA PHE A 253 18.44 -11.66 -15.47
C PHE A 253 17.80 -13.03 -15.23
N HIS A 254 16.88 -13.11 -14.28
CA HIS A 254 16.15 -14.35 -13.98
C HIS A 254 15.26 -14.80 -15.16
N LYS A 255 14.51 -13.87 -15.76
CA LYS A 255 13.62 -14.15 -16.91
C LYS A 255 14.37 -14.64 -18.17
N LEU A 256 15.64 -14.27 -18.33
CA LEU A 256 16.51 -14.72 -19.43
C LEU A 256 16.81 -16.24 -19.39
N GLY A 257 16.29 -16.99 -18.41
CA GLY A 257 16.42 -18.46 -18.34
C GLY A 257 17.81 -18.95 -17.93
N SER A 258 18.77 -18.04 -17.67
CA SER A 258 20.13 -18.36 -17.24
C SER A 258 20.17 -19.08 -15.88
N PHE A 259 19.13 -18.90 -15.06
CA PHE A 259 19.02 -19.55 -13.75
C PHE A 259 18.91 -21.08 -13.82
N LYS A 260 18.40 -21.64 -14.93
CA LYS A 260 18.31 -23.10 -15.13
C LYS A 260 19.66 -23.77 -15.38
N LYS A 261 20.72 -23.00 -15.63
CA LYS A 261 22.09 -23.49 -15.89
C LYS A 261 23.13 -22.99 -14.87
N SER A 262 22.79 -22.02 -14.02
CA SER A 262 23.73 -21.34 -13.12
C SER A 262 23.85 -22.01 -11.75
N GLY A 263 25.05 -21.98 -11.16
CA GLY A 263 25.48 -22.78 -10.03
C GLY A 263 25.27 -22.17 -8.63
N VAL A 264 26.12 -22.64 -7.71
CA VAL A 264 26.16 -22.32 -6.26
C VAL A 264 26.45 -20.83 -6.01
N GLU A 265 27.22 -20.19 -6.88
CA GLU A 265 27.72 -18.82 -6.70
C GLU A 265 26.64 -17.76 -6.92
N GLU A 266 25.75 -17.96 -7.90
CA GLU A 266 24.65 -17.05 -8.19
C GLU A 266 23.63 -17.06 -7.05
N THR A 267 23.24 -18.23 -6.54
CA THR A 267 22.32 -18.32 -5.39
C THR A 267 22.87 -17.57 -4.17
N ASN A 268 24.17 -17.68 -3.90
CA ASN A 268 24.84 -16.94 -2.82
C ASN A 268 24.79 -15.43 -3.02
N LYS A 269 25.03 -14.95 -4.26
CA LYS A 269 25.00 -13.53 -4.59
C LYS A 269 23.60 -12.93 -4.47
N PHE A 270 22.58 -13.64 -4.94
CA PHE A 270 21.17 -13.22 -4.79
C PHE A 270 20.76 -13.16 -3.31
N LEU A 271 21.12 -14.18 -2.52
CA LEU A 271 20.87 -14.17 -1.09
C LEU A 271 21.58 -12.99 -0.43
N HIS A 272 22.88 -12.79 -0.69
CA HIS A 272 23.65 -11.68 -0.15
C HIS A 272 23.04 -10.31 -0.46
N LEU A 273 22.65 -10.08 -1.72
CA LEU A 273 21.97 -8.84 -2.13
C LEU A 273 20.61 -8.69 -1.43
N ALA A 274 19.83 -9.76 -1.28
CA ALA A 274 18.57 -9.73 -0.53
C ALA A 274 18.81 -9.42 0.97
N LYS A 275 19.87 -9.97 1.59
CA LYS A 275 20.25 -9.65 2.98
C LYS A 275 20.63 -8.17 3.13
N ARG A 276 21.27 -7.58 2.12
CA ARG A 276 21.75 -6.19 2.11
C ARG A 276 20.64 -5.17 1.79
N TYR A 277 19.73 -5.51 0.88
CA TYR A 277 18.69 -4.62 0.35
C TYR A 277 17.27 -5.10 0.68
N ARG A 278 17.04 -5.34 1.97
CA ARG A 278 15.83 -5.97 2.53
C ARG A 278 14.53 -5.26 2.16
N SER A 279 14.55 -3.94 1.93
CA SER A 279 13.38 -3.10 1.64
C SER A 279 12.97 -3.04 0.16
N SER A 280 13.54 -3.86 -0.72
CA SER A 280 13.24 -3.82 -2.16
C SER A 280 12.28 -4.95 -2.55
N SER A 281 11.11 -4.62 -3.12
CA SER A 281 10.04 -5.58 -3.50
C SER A 281 10.41 -6.56 -4.61
N LYS A 282 11.57 -6.38 -5.25
CA LYS A 282 11.86 -6.90 -6.58
C LYS A 282 12.98 -7.97 -6.62
N SER A 283 13.42 -8.48 -5.47
CA SER A 283 14.34 -9.63 -5.38
C SER A 283 13.55 -10.95 -5.44
N THR A 284 13.31 -11.47 -6.65
CA THR A 284 12.58 -12.73 -6.85
C THR A 284 13.53 -13.92 -6.98
N ILE A 285 13.32 -14.96 -6.18
CA ILE A 285 13.87 -16.32 -6.39
C ILE A 285 12.66 -17.22 -6.72
N GLN A 286 12.65 -17.92 -7.87
CA GLN A 286 11.54 -18.80 -8.27
C GLN A 286 11.84 -20.28 -7.98
N GLU A 287 10.77 -21.06 -7.79
CA GLU A 287 10.76 -22.48 -7.41
C GLU A 287 11.62 -23.39 -8.29
N ASN A 288 12.46 -24.20 -7.65
CA ASN A 288 13.13 -25.32 -8.29
C ASN A 288 12.28 -26.59 -8.07
N ASN A 289 11.45 -26.95 -9.05
CA ASN A 289 10.75 -28.24 -9.06
C ASN A 289 11.68 -29.33 -9.61
N GLY A 290 12.39 -30.01 -8.70
CA GLY A 290 13.13 -31.23 -9.01
C GLY A 290 14.04 -31.66 -7.86
N HIS A 291 13.73 -32.81 -7.26
CA HIS A 291 14.53 -33.61 -6.32
C HIS A 291 15.65 -32.85 -5.56
N MET A 292 15.29 -32.18 -4.45
CA MET A 292 16.18 -31.24 -3.76
C MET A 292 17.20 -31.91 -2.81
N LYS A 293 18.48 -31.76 -3.12
CA LYS A 293 19.49 -31.49 -2.08
C LYS A 293 19.41 -29.99 -1.78
N PHE A 294 19.06 -29.61 -0.55
CA PHE A 294 19.04 -28.19 -0.15
C PHE A 294 20.43 -27.57 -0.31
N HIS A 295 20.47 -26.36 -0.85
CA HIS A 295 21.68 -25.56 -0.90
C HIS A 295 22.23 -25.35 0.53
N PRO A 296 23.55 -25.39 0.78
CA PRO A 296 24.10 -25.19 2.13
C PRO A 296 23.64 -23.91 2.84
N GLU A 297 23.40 -22.82 2.10
CA GLU A 297 22.83 -21.56 2.64
C GLU A 297 21.33 -21.64 2.98
N LEU A 298 20.60 -22.64 2.47
CA LEU A 298 19.14 -22.79 2.62
C LEU A 298 18.76 -23.95 3.55
N LYS A 299 19.73 -24.51 4.28
CA LYS A 299 19.48 -25.57 5.27
C LYS A 299 18.78 -25.04 6.52
N ALA A 300 18.15 -25.95 7.26
CA ALA A 300 17.38 -25.64 8.45
C ALA A 300 18.18 -24.84 9.50
N GLU A 301 19.49 -25.11 9.62
CA GLU A 301 20.40 -24.43 10.55
C GLU A 301 20.49 -22.91 10.30
N LYS A 302 20.33 -22.47 9.04
CA LYS A 302 20.41 -21.06 8.64
C LYS A 302 19.04 -20.39 8.50
N ALA A 303 17.96 -21.16 8.63
CA ALA A 303 16.60 -20.65 8.51
C ALA A 303 16.25 -19.67 9.64
N VAL A 304 16.71 -19.92 10.87
CA VAL A 304 16.45 -19.05 12.02
C VAL A 304 17.07 -17.66 11.81
N ASP A 305 18.33 -17.59 11.37
CA ASP A 305 18.99 -16.31 11.04
C ASP A 305 18.24 -15.57 9.94
N ALA A 306 17.73 -16.29 8.94
CA ALA A 306 16.92 -15.72 7.88
C ALA A 306 15.58 -15.18 8.41
N PHE A 307 14.92 -15.88 9.33
CA PHE A 307 13.68 -15.44 9.97
C PHE A 307 13.89 -14.13 10.73
N ASP A 308 14.93 -14.04 11.55
CA ASP A 308 15.22 -12.81 12.29
C ASP A 308 15.54 -11.65 11.35
N MET A 309 16.25 -11.93 10.26
CA MET A 309 16.66 -10.91 9.31
C MET A 309 15.53 -10.37 8.43
N PHE A 310 14.59 -11.22 8.03
CA PHE A 310 13.55 -10.89 7.06
C PHE A 310 12.16 -10.72 7.66
N SER A 311 11.91 -11.15 8.90
CA SER A 311 10.55 -11.15 9.48
C SER A 311 9.88 -9.77 9.44
N GLU A 312 10.60 -8.67 9.70
CA GLU A 312 10.04 -7.31 9.67
C GLU A 312 9.43 -6.94 8.32
N ASN A 313 10.00 -7.42 7.21
CA ASN A 313 9.47 -7.19 5.87
C ASN A 313 8.05 -7.74 5.70
N LEU A 314 7.66 -8.76 6.47
CA LEU A 314 6.33 -9.35 6.40
C LEU A 314 5.24 -8.44 6.97
N SER A 315 5.62 -7.41 7.73
CA SER A 315 4.70 -6.37 8.20
C SER A 315 4.67 -5.14 7.27
N HIS A 316 5.47 -5.13 6.21
CA HIS A 316 5.61 -3.95 5.35
C HIS A 316 4.32 -3.61 4.57
N PRO A 317 3.97 -2.33 4.36
CA PRO A 317 2.77 -1.92 3.61
C PRO A 317 2.72 -2.43 2.16
N ASP A 318 3.86 -2.42 1.47
CA ASP A 318 4.00 -2.96 0.11
C ASP A 318 3.83 -4.50 0.09
N LYS A 319 2.77 -4.95 -0.57
CA LYS A 319 2.45 -6.37 -0.76
C LYS A 319 3.54 -7.13 -1.53
N GLY A 320 4.19 -6.49 -2.50
CA GLY A 320 5.28 -7.07 -3.27
C GLY A 320 6.47 -7.44 -2.38
N ILE A 321 6.82 -6.59 -1.40
CA ILE A 321 7.86 -6.91 -0.41
C ILE A 321 7.48 -8.13 0.41
N ARG A 322 6.23 -8.19 0.91
CA ARG A 322 5.75 -9.32 1.72
C ARG A 322 5.77 -10.64 0.96
N VAL A 323 5.22 -10.65 -0.26
CA VAL A 323 5.18 -11.85 -1.13
C VAL A 323 6.58 -12.32 -1.50
N SER A 324 7.46 -11.41 -1.93
CA SER A 324 8.85 -11.76 -2.28
C SER A 324 9.62 -12.29 -1.06
N THR A 325 9.40 -11.70 0.12
CA THR A 325 10.00 -12.19 1.36
C THR A 325 9.52 -13.60 1.70
N LEU A 326 8.20 -13.86 1.66
CA LEU A 326 7.65 -15.19 1.90
C LEU A 326 8.16 -16.20 0.88
N ARG A 327 8.31 -15.80 -0.39
CA ARG A 327 8.90 -16.64 -1.43
C ARG A 327 10.32 -17.04 -1.06
N ILE A 328 11.18 -16.10 -0.63
CA ILE A 328 12.55 -16.40 -0.16
C ILE A 328 12.50 -17.37 1.03
N LEU A 329 11.67 -17.09 2.04
CA LEU A 329 11.60 -17.90 3.26
C LEU A 329 11.10 -19.33 2.99
N CYS A 330 10.17 -19.52 2.04
CA CYS A 330 9.68 -20.85 1.67
C CYS A 330 10.73 -21.75 0.98
N HIS A 331 11.87 -21.20 0.53
CA HIS A 331 12.96 -21.99 -0.06
C HIS A 331 13.87 -22.63 1.00
N TYR A 332 13.78 -22.20 2.26
CA TYR A 332 14.56 -22.82 3.34
C TYR A 332 13.97 -24.19 3.72
N GLU A 333 14.86 -25.11 4.10
CA GLU A 333 14.47 -26.40 4.65
C GLU A 333 13.60 -26.19 5.91
N PRO A 334 12.42 -26.84 6.00
CA PRO A 334 11.55 -26.75 7.18
C PRO A 334 12.27 -27.15 8.46
N LEU A 335 12.01 -26.45 9.57
CA LEU A 335 12.53 -26.84 10.87
C LEU A 335 11.85 -28.15 11.33
N ASN A 336 12.66 -29.14 11.74
CA ASN A 336 12.18 -30.43 12.26
C ASN A 336 11.40 -30.26 13.57
N GLY A 337 10.11 -29.95 13.46
CA GLY A 337 9.20 -29.79 14.61
C GLY A 337 7.70 -29.95 14.29
N GLU A 338 7.31 -30.03 13.01
CA GLU A 338 5.92 -30.27 12.60
C GLU A 338 5.58 -31.77 12.45
N SER A 339 6.48 -32.66 12.86
CA SER A 339 6.33 -34.12 12.83
C SER A 339 5.76 -34.68 14.14
N ASN A 340 4.57 -34.22 14.56
CA ASN A 340 3.77 -34.91 15.57
C ASN A 340 2.43 -35.38 14.98
N VAL A 341 2.51 -36.18 13.93
CA VAL A 341 1.50 -37.20 13.65
C VAL A 341 2.03 -38.49 14.28
N GLN A 342 1.45 -38.92 15.40
CA GLN A 342 1.77 -40.22 16.00
C GLN A 342 1.61 -41.31 14.94
N PRO A 343 2.66 -42.08 14.58
CA PRO A 343 2.48 -43.32 13.85
C PRO A 343 1.99 -44.33 14.88
N VAL A 344 0.76 -44.81 14.74
CA VAL A 344 0.34 -46.04 15.40
C VAL A 344 1.33 -47.12 14.97
N GLU A 345 2.13 -47.61 15.92
CA GLU A 345 3.10 -48.68 15.71
C GLU A 345 2.40 -49.92 15.14
N LYS A 346 2.54 -50.14 13.84
CA LYS A 346 2.51 -51.47 13.26
C LYS A 346 3.63 -51.60 12.25
N LYS A 347 4.64 -52.39 12.65
CA LYS A 347 5.76 -52.87 11.86
C LYS A 347 5.35 -53.23 10.43
N MET A 348 5.85 -52.48 9.45
CA MET A 348 6.34 -53.03 8.19
C MET A 348 7.15 -51.97 7.45
N GLN A 349 8.30 -52.38 6.93
CA GLN A 349 9.16 -51.58 6.08
C GLN A 349 8.37 -51.16 4.83
N THR A 350 8.13 -49.87 4.66
CA THR A 350 7.66 -49.33 3.39
C THR A 350 8.30 -47.96 3.16
N GLU A 351 8.89 -47.82 1.98
CA GLU A 351 9.49 -46.60 1.44
C GLU A 351 8.59 -45.38 1.69
N VAL A 352 9.19 -44.28 2.16
CA VAL A 352 8.50 -43.00 2.35
C VAL A 352 8.01 -42.51 0.99
N SER A 353 6.69 -42.57 0.77
CA SER A 353 6.05 -42.10 -0.45
C SER A 353 6.13 -40.56 -0.57
N PRO A 354 6.27 -40.02 -1.79
CA PRO A 354 6.37 -38.57 -2.05
C PRO A 354 5.13 -37.76 -1.59
N THR A 355 4.03 -38.43 -1.28
CA THR A 355 2.80 -37.85 -0.73
C THR A 355 2.97 -37.27 0.67
N SER A 356 3.83 -37.87 1.51
CA SER A 356 4.03 -37.42 2.90
C SER A 356 4.78 -36.09 3.01
N TYR A 357 5.74 -35.82 2.12
CA TYR A 357 6.55 -34.60 2.14
C TYR A 357 5.78 -33.39 1.59
N ALA A 358 4.96 -33.58 0.55
CA ALA A 358 4.10 -32.55 0.01
C ALA A 358 3.03 -32.08 1.03
N GLU A 359 2.56 -32.99 1.89
CA GLU A 359 1.65 -32.67 3.00
C GLU A 359 2.34 -31.91 4.13
N ILE A 360 3.60 -32.24 4.45
CA ILE A 360 4.42 -31.51 5.42
C ILE A 360 4.70 -30.08 4.91
N GLN A 361 5.08 -29.90 3.64
CA GLN A 361 5.28 -28.56 3.06
C GLN A 361 3.98 -27.74 3.02
N ARG A 362 2.83 -28.33 2.70
CA ARG A 362 1.53 -27.64 2.72
C ARG A 362 1.07 -27.22 4.11
N ASN A 363 1.57 -27.87 5.15
CA ASN A 363 1.21 -27.57 6.54
C ASN A 363 2.18 -26.61 7.21
N ASN A 364 3.33 -26.34 6.59
CA ASN A 364 4.27 -25.37 7.10
C ASN A 364 3.68 -23.96 7.13
N VAL A 365 3.89 -23.29 8.26
CA VAL A 365 3.43 -21.93 8.52
C VAL A 365 3.81 -20.93 7.43
N LEU A 366 5.02 -21.01 6.86
CA LEU A 366 5.50 -20.11 5.80
C LEU A 366 4.66 -20.25 4.52
N HIS A 367 4.33 -21.48 4.13
CA HIS A 367 3.51 -21.74 2.96
C HIS A 367 2.06 -21.31 3.18
N ILE A 368 1.53 -21.41 4.40
CA ILE A 368 0.20 -20.89 4.73
C ILE A 368 0.18 -19.35 4.61
N LEU A 369 1.18 -18.65 5.15
CA LEU A 369 1.32 -17.20 4.99
C LEU A 369 1.50 -16.80 3.52
N PHE A 370 2.33 -17.52 2.76
CA PHE A 370 2.51 -17.28 1.33
C PHE A 370 1.18 -17.43 0.58
N SER A 371 0.42 -18.49 0.86
CA SER A 371 -0.90 -18.69 0.26
C SER A 371 -1.90 -17.58 0.61
N ILE A 372 -1.82 -17.00 1.82
CA ILE A 372 -2.69 -15.89 2.23
C ILE A 372 -2.39 -14.64 1.38
N GLU A 373 -1.12 -14.31 1.17
CA GLU A 373 -0.71 -13.12 0.42
C GLU A 373 -0.86 -13.31 -1.10
N ASP A 374 -0.54 -14.49 -1.63
CA ASP A 374 -0.57 -14.76 -3.07
C ASP A 374 -2.01 -14.89 -3.62
N THR A 375 -2.98 -15.29 -2.77
CA THR A 375 -4.38 -15.42 -3.19
C THR A 375 -4.97 -14.04 -3.55
N PRO A 376 -5.51 -13.86 -4.77
CA PRO A 376 -6.22 -12.63 -5.13
C PRO A 376 -7.42 -12.40 -4.22
N LEU A 377 -7.55 -11.19 -3.65
CA LEU A 377 -8.57 -10.89 -2.66
C LEU A 377 -9.88 -10.50 -3.33
N SER A 378 -10.91 -11.31 -3.12
CA SER A 378 -12.28 -11.07 -3.57
C SER A 378 -13.27 -11.73 -2.61
N ILE A 379 -14.56 -11.44 -2.78
CA ILE A 379 -15.60 -12.07 -1.96
C ILE A 379 -15.58 -13.60 -2.14
N SER A 380 -15.32 -14.11 -3.35
CA SER A 380 -15.29 -15.55 -3.63
C SER A 380 -14.08 -16.27 -3.02
N THR A 381 -12.92 -15.60 -2.93
CA THR A 381 -11.70 -16.18 -2.36
C THR A 381 -11.56 -15.95 -0.85
N SER A 382 -12.30 -14.98 -0.28
CA SER A 382 -12.24 -14.59 1.13
C SER A 382 -12.31 -15.77 2.10
N ARG A 383 -13.26 -16.69 1.89
CA ARG A 383 -13.44 -17.87 2.76
C ARG A 383 -12.19 -18.74 2.84
N LYS A 384 -11.51 -18.94 1.72
CA LYS A 384 -10.27 -19.73 1.66
C LYS A 384 -9.17 -19.09 2.51
N VAL A 385 -8.99 -17.76 2.37
CA VAL A 385 -7.99 -17.01 3.15
C VAL A 385 -8.32 -17.03 4.64
N ILE A 386 -9.60 -16.85 5.01
CA ILE A 386 -10.06 -16.91 6.41
C ILE A 386 -9.80 -18.29 7.03
N LEU A 387 -10.01 -19.37 6.27
CA LEU A 387 -9.70 -20.73 6.75
C LEU A 387 -8.19 -20.92 6.97
N SER A 388 -7.33 -20.35 6.13
CA SER A 388 -5.87 -20.36 6.34
C SER A 388 -5.48 -19.61 7.61
N ILE A 389 -6.06 -18.43 7.87
CA ILE A 389 -5.84 -17.66 9.12
C ILE A 389 -6.31 -18.47 10.33
N SER A 390 -7.48 -19.10 10.24
CA SER A 390 -8.05 -19.92 11.31
C SER A 390 -7.19 -21.15 11.61
N LYS A 391 -6.57 -21.75 10.58
CA LYS A 391 -5.61 -22.85 10.75
C LYS A 391 -4.40 -22.42 11.56
N ILE A 392 -3.78 -21.28 11.22
CA ILE A 392 -2.67 -20.72 12.01
C ILE A 392 -3.09 -20.51 13.47
N GLN A 393 -4.28 -19.94 13.70
CA GLN A 393 -4.80 -19.72 15.05
C GLN A 393 -5.00 -21.04 15.82
N MET A 394 -5.49 -22.09 15.16
CA MET A 394 -5.65 -23.41 15.76
C MET A 394 -4.30 -24.02 16.14
N ASP A 395 -3.29 -23.91 15.27
CA ASP A 395 -1.95 -24.46 15.51
C ASP A 395 -1.21 -23.71 16.62
N LEU A 396 -1.37 -22.38 16.71
CA LEU A 396 -0.92 -21.56 17.84
C LEU A 396 -1.59 -22.00 19.15
N SER A 397 -2.91 -22.20 19.12
CA SER A 397 -3.67 -22.61 20.31
C SER A 397 -3.25 -23.98 20.83
N ALA A 398 -2.96 -24.91 19.91
CA ALA A 398 -2.50 -26.26 20.17
C ALA A 398 -0.99 -26.37 20.46
N ALA A 399 -0.25 -25.24 20.47
CA ALA A 399 1.20 -25.20 20.64
C ALA A 399 1.96 -26.11 19.67
N ARG A 400 1.48 -26.22 18.42
CA ARG A 400 2.07 -27.04 17.35
C ARG A 400 3.13 -26.31 16.51
N ILE A 401 3.37 -25.03 16.80
CA ILE A 401 4.27 -24.18 16.03
C ILE A 401 5.59 -24.02 16.79
N CYS A 402 6.71 -24.29 16.12
CA CYS A 402 8.04 -24.06 16.68
C CYS A 402 8.26 -22.57 16.97
N GLU A 403 8.87 -22.25 18.13
CA GLU A 403 9.09 -20.88 18.58
C GLU A 403 9.87 -20.01 17.57
N ALA A 404 10.74 -20.61 16.77
CA ALA A 404 11.48 -19.93 15.70
C ALA A 404 10.57 -19.28 14.64
N TYR A 405 9.35 -19.81 14.41
CA TYR A 405 8.39 -19.22 13.47
C TYR A 405 7.56 -18.09 14.09
N ILE A 406 7.59 -17.89 15.41
CA ILE A 406 6.72 -16.93 16.09
C ILE A 406 6.97 -15.48 15.66
N PRO A 407 8.23 -14.99 15.52
CA PRO A 407 8.46 -13.65 14.99
C PRO A 407 8.01 -13.47 13.54
N VAL A 408 8.13 -14.52 12.73
CA VAL A 408 7.68 -14.53 11.33
C VAL A 408 6.15 -14.43 11.27
N LEU A 409 5.46 -15.22 12.09
CA LEU A 409 4.00 -15.19 12.22
C LEU A 409 3.48 -13.85 12.72
N LEU A 410 4.13 -13.26 13.72
CA LEU A 410 3.76 -11.94 14.24
C LEU A 410 3.71 -10.92 13.09
N ASN A 411 4.80 -10.80 12.34
CA ASN A 411 4.89 -9.84 11.26
C ASN A 411 3.99 -10.22 10.08
N GLY A 412 3.88 -11.51 9.74
CA GLY A 412 3.00 -11.99 8.67
C GLY A 412 1.52 -11.71 8.94
N ILE A 413 1.05 -11.91 10.19
CA ILE A 413 -0.33 -11.60 10.56
C ILE A 413 -0.57 -10.08 10.57
N ILE A 414 0.41 -9.28 11.02
CA ILE A 414 0.34 -7.80 10.90
C ILE A 414 0.28 -7.38 9.42
N GLY A 415 1.02 -8.05 8.54
CA GLY A 415 0.97 -7.84 7.08
C GLY A 415 -0.43 -7.98 6.49
N ILE A 416 -1.27 -8.85 7.05
CA ILE A 416 -2.68 -9.00 6.64
C ILE A 416 -3.47 -7.71 6.87
N PHE A 417 -3.14 -6.88 7.87
CA PHE A 417 -3.80 -5.59 8.07
C PHE A 417 -3.52 -4.59 6.94
N HIS A 418 -2.39 -4.73 6.25
CA HIS A 418 -2.04 -3.91 5.09
C HIS A 418 -2.78 -4.33 3.82
N ASN A 419 -3.37 -5.52 3.79
CA ASN A 419 -4.29 -5.90 2.73
C ASN A 419 -5.61 -5.13 2.89
N ARG A 420 -5.97 -4.33 1.88
CA ARG A 420 -7.15 -3.47 1.85
C ARG A 420 -8.45 -4.25 1.64
N PHE A 421 -8.71 -5.22 2.54
CA PHE A 421 -9.86 -6.11 2.46
C PHE A 421 -10.39 -6.44 3.87
N SER A 422 -11.46 -5.74 4.27
CA SER A 422 -11.94 -5.72 5.66
C SER A 422 -12.41 -7.07 6.20
N TYR A 423 -12.84 -7.99 5.33
CA TYR A 423 -13.26 -9.35 5.72
C TYR A 423 -12.15 -10.15 6.42
N LEU A 424 -10.88 -9.78 6.25
CA LEU A 424 -9.75 -10.46 6.88
C LEU A 424 -9.37 -9.88 8.23
N TRP A 425 -9.77 -8.64 8.54
CA TRP A 425 -9.27 -7.92 9.70
C TRP A 425 -9.69 -8.55 11.02
N ASP A 426 -10.97 -8.92 11.18
CA ASP A 426 -11.44 -9.55 12.43
C ASP A 426 -10.82 -10.94 12.64
N PRO A 427 -10.78 -11.86 11.64
CA PRO A 427 -10.03 -13.11 11.75
C PRO A 427 -8.55 -12.92 12.10
N ALA A 428 -7.88 -11.94 11.49
CA ALA A 428 -6.48 -11.63 11.77
C ALA A 428 -6.29 -11.06 13.19
N ILE A 429 -7.20 -10.21 13.69
CA ILE A 429 -7.21 -9.72 15.07
C ILE A 429 -7.31 -10.88 16.06
N GLU A 430 -8.23 -11.81 15.85
CA GLU A 430 -8.41 -12.98 16.74
C GLU A 430 -7.14 -13.86 16.74
N CYS A 431 -6.58 -14.13 15.55
CA CYS A 431 -5.35 -14.90 15.41
C CYS A 431 -4.15 -14.23 16.10
N LEU A 432 -3.95 -12.92 15.87
CA LEU A 432 -2.88 -12.13 16.49
C LEU A 432 -3.02 -12.08 18.02
N SER A 433 -4.24 -11.97 18.53
CA SER A 433 -4.52 -11.96 19.97
C SER A 433 -4.12 -13.27 20.65
N VAL A 434 -4.39 -14.41 20.00
CA VAL A 434 -3.95 -15.73 20.48
C VAL A 434 -2.42 -15.83 20.46
N LEU A 435 -1.78 -15.41 19.35
CA LEU A 435 -0.33 -15.43 19.21
C LEU A 435 0.35 -14.64 20.34
N ILE A 436 -0.10 -13.40 20.57
CA ILE A 436 0.46 -12.53 21.61
C ILE A 436 0.26 -13.15 22.98
N SER A 437 -0.95 -13.63 23.29
CA SER A 437 -1.26 -14.21 24.61
C SER A 437 -0.41 -15.41 24.95
N LYS A 438 -0.08 -16.25 23.96
CA LYS A 438 0.70 -17.48 24.15
C LYS A 438 2.21 -17.23 24.20
N HIS A 439 2.71 -16.26 23.43
CA HIS A 439 4.14 -16.03 23.24
C HIS A 439 4.58 -14.61 23.62
N VAL A 440 3.97 -14.03 24.67
CA VAL A 440 4.20 -12.64 25.11
C VAL A 440 5.70 -12.27 25.17
N GLY A 441 6.53 -13.15 25.72
CA GLY A 441 7.98 -12.90 25.89
C GLY A 441 8.75 -12.72 24.58
N LEU A 442 8.31 -13.38 23.49
CA LEU A 442 8.98 -13.34 22.19
C LEU A 442 8.52 -12.17 21.31
N VAL A 443 7.27 -11.70 21.51
CA VAL A 443 6.60 -10.82 20.53
C VAL A 443 6.26 -9.44 21.04
N TRP A 444 6.16 -9.24 22.35
CA TRP A 444 5.63 -7.99 22.90
C TRP A 444 6.45 -6.77 22.48
N ASP A 445 7.77 -6.85 22.55
CA ASP A 445 8.65 -5.73 22.22
C ASP A 445 8.63 -5.40 20.72
N ARG A 446 8.57 -6.43 19.87
CA ARG A 446 8.42 -6.27 18.42
C ARG A 446 7.07 -5.61 18.07
N LEU A 447 5.99 -6.05 18.72
CA LEU A 447 4.64 -5.49 18.53
C LEU A 447 4.57 -4.02 18.94
N VAL A 448 5.11 -3.67 20.12
CA VAL A 448 5.11 -2.27 20.59
C VAL A 448 5.98 -1.39 19.70
N SER A 449 7.15 -1.87 19.27
CA SER A 449 7.99 -1.15 18.31
C SER A 449 7.23 -0.87 17.01
N TYR A 450 6.50 -1.85 16.48
CA TYR A 450 5.68 -1.69 15.28
C TYR A 450 4.53 -0.68 15.50
N LEU A 451 3.83 -0.77 16.63
CA LEU A 451 2.78 0.18 17.01
C LEU A 451 3.31 1.63 17.04
N GLU A 452 4.49 1.83 17.63
CA GLU A 452 5.14 3.14 17.72
C GLU A 452 5.60 3.67 16.35
N GLN A 453 6.07 2.79 15.47
CA GLN A 453 6.39 3.13 14.08
C GLN A 453 5.13 3.59 13.33
N CYS A 454 4.04 2.80 13.36
CA CYS A 454 2.76 3.19 12.76
C CYS A 454 2.26 4.52 13.32
N GLN A 455 2.36 4.73 14.64
CA GLN A 455 1.97 5.99 15.26
C GLN A 455 2.83 7.16 14.78
N SER A 456 4.14 6.99 14.64
CA SER A 456 5.03 8.05 14.14
C SER A 456 4.71 8.41 12.68
N VAL A 457 4.47 7.41 11.83
CA VAL A 457 4.06 7.62 10.43
C VAL A 457 2.71 8.32 10.38
N PHE A 458 1.74 7.89 11.19
CA PHE A 458 0.42 8.52 11.26
C PHE A 458 0.49 10.01 11.66
N LEU A 459 1.28 10.34 12.69
CA LEU A 459 1.40 11.72 13.17
C LEU A 459 2.14 12.62 12.16
N THR A 460 3.20 12.12 11.52
CA THR A 460 3.98 12.90 10.52
C THR A 460 3.23 13.11 9.19
N THR A 461 2.52 12.10 8.70
CA THR A 461 1.71 12.22 7.47
C THR A 461 0.54 13.19 7.64
N HIS A 462 -0.06 13.23 8.83
CA HIS A 462 -1.10 14.20 9.15
C HIS A 462 -0.58 15.64 9.02
N ASP A 463 0.64 15.91 9.48
CA ASP A 463 1.26 17.24 9.38
C ASP A 463 1.59 17.65 7.93
N LEU A 464 1.96 16.70 7.06
CA LEU A 464 2.27 16.97 5.64
C LEU A 464 1.01 17.15 4.78
N SER A 465 -0.09 16.48 5.12
CA SER A 465 -1.35 16.54 4.35
C SER A 465 -2.01 17.91 4.33
N GLU A 466 -1.70 18.79 5.31
CA GLU A 466 -2.16 20.18 5.33
C GLU A 466 -1.28 21.12 4.45
N GLY A 467 -0.16 20.63 3.89
CA GLY A 467 0.88 21.48 3.29
C GLY A 467 1.20 21.31 1.80
N ILE A 468 0.69 20.30 1.08
CA ILE A 468 1.20 19.97 -0.27
C ILE A 468 0.06 19.82 -1.29
N ASN A 469 -0.32 20.94 -1.92
CA ASN A 469 -0.86 20.97 -3.28
C ASN A 469 0.26 21.47 -4.19
N ILE A 470 1.14 20.58 -4.64
CA ILE A 470 2.10 20.89 -5.69
C ILE A 470 1.61 20.16 -6.96
N GLU A 471 0.86 20.89 -7.77
CA GLU A 471 0.62 20.53 -9.17
C GLU A 471 1.97 20.60 -9.91
N VAL A 472 2.54 19.43 -10.23
CA VAL A 472 3.64 19.37 -11.21
C VAL A 472 3.01 19.44 -12.60
N CYS A 473 2.93 20.65 -13.13
CA CYS A 473 2.53 20.92 -14.51
C CYS A 473 3.75 20.78 -15.44
N GLY A 474 3.77 19.73 -16.26
CA GLY A 474 4.71 19.55 -17.36
C GLY A 474 4.33 18.32 -18.20
N LYS A 475 4.35 18.43 -19.53
CA LYS A 475 4.19 17.26 -20.42
C LYS A 475 5.42 16.37 -20.23
N THR A 476 5.27 15.25 -19.54
CA THR A 476 6.31 14.23 -19.40
C THR A 476 6.14 13.17 -20.50
N SER A 477 7.24 12.51 -20.90
CA SER A 477 7.17 11.39 -21.85
C SER A 477 6.49 10.18 -21.18
N GLU A 478 5.74 9.39 -21.94
CA GLU A 478 5.01 8.20 -21.46
C GLU A 478 5.93 7.20 -20.73
N LEU A 479 7.18 7.07 -21.18
CA LEU A 479 8.19 6.24 -20.53
C LEU A 479 8.55 6.77 -19.12
N VAL A 480 8.59 8.10 -18.96
CA VAL A 480 8.87 8.76 -17.69
C VAL A 480 7.71 8.55 -16.72
N GLU A 481 6.48 8.66 -17.20
CA GLU A 481 5.29 8.40 -16.38
C GLU A 481 5.26 6.95 -15.88
N ARG A 482 5.52 5.97 -16.76
CA ARG A 482 5.63 4.56 -16.37
C ARG A 482 6.77 4.28 -15.41
N PHE A 483 7.93 4.91 -15.62
CA PHE A 483 9.04 4.79 -14.68
C PHE A 483 8.67 5.36 -13.30
N ASN A 484 8.01 6.52 -13.27
CA ASN A 484 7.52 7.12 -12.02
C ASN A 484 6.52 6.20 -11.31
N LEU A 485 5.59 5.58 -12.04
CA LEU A 485 4.69 4.56 -11.51
C LEU A 485 5.43 3.29 -11.03
N PHE A 486 6.52 2.91 -11.71
CA PHE A 486 7.33 1.75 -11.34
C PHE A 486 8.15 1.99 -10.06
N VAL A 487 8.70 3.20 -9.89
CA VAL A 487 9.50 3.59 -8.71
C VAL A 487 8.60 3.95 -7.53
N ASN A 488 7.47 4.63 -7.80
CA ASN A 488 6.50 5.08 -6.80
C ASN A 488 5.10 4.54 -7.15
N PRO A 489 4.87 3.23 -7.01
CA PRO A 489 3.55 2.67 -7.25
C PRO A 489 2.52 3.27 -6.28
N ALA A 490 1.30 3.48 -6.77
CA ALA A 490 0.21 3.90 -5.90
C ALA A 490 0.03 2.87 -4.78
N SER A 491 0.08 3.33 -3.54
CA SER A 491 -0.09 2.45 -2.38
C SER A 491 -1.52 1.91 -2.33
N ASP A 492 -1.69 0.62 -2.64
CA ASP A 492 -2.94 -0.11 -2.37
C ASP A 492 -3.01 -0.65 -0.92
N SER A 493 -2.05 -0.27 -0.05
CA SER A 493 -2.08 -0.64 1.36
C SER A 493 -3.26 0.02 2.08
N THR A 494 -3.79 -0.68 3.09
CA THR A 494 -4.65 -0.08 4.12
C THR A 494 -3.99 1.17 4.71
N PRO A 495 -4.73 2.29 4.89
CA PRO A 495 -4.19 3.51 5.48
C PRO A 495 -3.61 3.31 6.88
N CYS A 496 -2.54 4.04 7.22
CA CYS A 496 -1.82 3.88 8.49
C CYS A 496 -2.73 4.07 9.72
N ALA A 497 -3.66 5.03 9.67
CA ALA A 497 -4.63 5.24 10.75
C ALA A 497 -5.50 4.00 11.03
N THR A 498 -5.91 3.31 9.96
CA THR A 498 -6.72 2.08 10.05
C THR A 498 -5.88 0.93 10.60
N VAL A 499 -4.65 0.75 10.13
CA VAL A 499 -3.74 -0.28 10.67
C VAL A 499 -3.48 -0.06 12.16
N LEU A 500 -3.20 1.18 12.57
CA LEU A 500 -3.04 1.54 13.98
C LEU A 500 -4.30 1.22 14.81
N SER A 501 -5.49 1.52 14.27
CA SER A 501 -6.77 1.17 14.90
C SER A 501 -6.95 -0.35 15.04
N LEU A 502 -6.57 -1.14 14.02
CA LEU A 502 -6.63 -2.61 14.07
C LEU A 502 -5.68 -3.20 15.12
N LEU A 503 -4.46 -2.65 15.23
CA LEU A 503 -3.51 -3.03 16.27
C LEU A 503 -4.06 -2.74 17.67
N LEU A 504 -4.65 -1.57 17.89
CA LEU A 504 -5.29 -1.22 19.16
C LEU A 504 -6.47 -2.14 19.48
N ARG A 505 -7.31 -2.48 18.49
CA ARG A 505 -8.40 -3.47 18.65
C ARG A 505 -7.88 -4.86 19.01
N CYS A 506 -6.71 -5.25 18.51
CA CYS A 506 -6.05 -6.48 18.96
C CYS A 506 -5.61 -6.40 20.42
N LEU A 507 -4.97 -5.30 20.84
CA LEU A 507 -4.61 -5.11 22.24
C LEU A 507 -5.83 -5.12 23.18
N GLN A 508 -6.98 -4.61 22.71
CA GLN A 508 -8.25 -4.64 23.48
C GLN A 508 -8.73 -6.06 23.79
N LYS A 509 -8.34 -7.07 23.01
CA LYS A 509 -8.69 -8.48 23.22
C LYS A 509 -7.85 -9.17 24.30
N ILE A 510 -6.72 -8.57 24.68
CA ILE A 510 -5.76 -9.12 25.64
C ILE A 510 -5.46 -8.17 26.81
N PRO A 511 -6.51 -7.63 27.49
CA PRO A 511 -6.37 -6.52 28.43
C PRO A 511 -5.46 -6.84 29.62
N VAL A 512 -5.44 -8.09 30.10
CA VAL A 512 -4.59 -8.51 31.23
C VAL A 512 -3.10 -8.42 30.87
N VAL A 513 -2.73 -8.84 29.66
CA VAL A 513 -1.35 -8.76 29.16
C VAL A 513 -0.93 -7.29 29.05
N VAL A 514 -1.77 -6.46 28.43
CA VAL A 514 -1.53 -5.02 28.23
C VAL A 514 -1.41 -4.29 29.56
N GLU A 515 -2.30 -4.57 30.51
CA GLU A 515 -2.32 -3.94 31.84
C GLU A 515 -1.03 -4.20 32.62
N SER A 516 -0.56 -5.45 32.61
CA SER A 516 0.73 -5.82 33.24
C SER A 516 1.95 -5.12 32.64
N ARG A 517 1.80 -4.52 31.44
CA ARG A 517 2.86 -3.86 30.65
C ARG A 517 2.53 -2.38 30.37
N SER A 518 1.70 -1.78 31.22
CA SER A 518 1.30 -0.37 31.12
C SER A 518 2.48 0.62 31.03
N ARG A 519 3.67 0.25 31.53
CA ARG A 519 4.91 1.03 31.43
C ARG A 519 5.36 1.33 30.00
N LYS A 520 4.98 0.53 29.00
CA LYS A 520 5.24 0.85 27.58
C LYS A 520 4.01 1.50 26.93
N ILE A 521 2.82 0.98 27.22
CA ILE A 521 1.57 1.38 26.55
C ILE A 521 1.10 2.78 26.93
N ILE A 522 1.17 3.17 28.21
CA ILE A 522 0.73 4.50 28.65
C ILE A 522 1.63 5.60 28.07
N PRO A 523 2.97 5.48 28.07
CA PRO A 523 3.82 6.43 27.35
C PRO A 523 3.50 6.52 25.85
N SER A 524 3.26 5.40 25.15
CA SER A 524 2.88 5.45 23.73
C SER A 524 1.56 6.21 23.52
N PHE A 525 0.57 6.02 24.41
CA PHE A 525 -0.68 6.80 24.40
C PHE A 525 -0.44 8.30 24.67
N LEU A 526 0.38 8.64 25.66
CA LEU A 526 0.72 10.04 25.96
C LEU A 526 1.47 10.70 24.78
N LYS A 527 2.38 9.97 24.13
CA LYS A 527 3.04 10.41 22.89
C LYS A 527 2.04 10.64 21.76
N PHE A 528 1.03 9.77 21.62
CA PHE A 528 -0.06 9.94 20.65
C PHE A 528 -0.86 11.23 20.92
N LEU A 529 -1.02 11.58 22.20
CA LEU A 529 -1.63 12.83 22.63
C LEU A 529 -0.68 14.04 22.54
N GLY A 530 0.54 13.88 22.03
CA GLY A 530 1.50 14.98 21.83
C GLY A 530 2.28 15.38 23.09
N TYR A 531 2.39 14.51 24.10
CA TYR A 531 3.29 14.71 25.25
C TYR A 531 4.67 14.12 24.96
N ALA A 532 5.73 14.88 25.23
CA ALA A 532 7.11 14.38 25.19
C ALA A 532 7.42 13.53 26.43
N ASN A 533 8.22 12.46 26.28
CA ASN A 533 8.52 11.53 27.36
C ASN A 533 9.29 12.16 28.53
N ASP A 534 10.12 13.16 28.22
CA ASP A 534 11.10 13.77 29.14
C ASP A 534 10.62 15.06 29.81
N ASP A 535 9.53 15.67 29.33
CA ASP A 535 9.09 17.01 29.74
C ASP A 535 7.60 17.04 30.14
N ILE A 536 7.16 16.02 30.89
CA ILE A 536 5.81 15.99 31.47
C ILE A 536 5.75 16.89 32.71
N MET A 537 5.82 18.20 32.48
CA MET A 537 5.78 19.22 33.54
C MET A 537 4.36 19.74 33.80
N SER A 538 3.46 19.62 32.81
CA SER A 538 2.07 20.12 32.90
C SER A 538 1.12 19.40 31.94
N VAL A 539 -0.15 19.28 32.31
CA VAL A 539 -1.20 18.77 31.39
C VAL A 539 -1.37 19.67 30.15
N GLY A 540 -1.03 20.96 30.27
CA GLY A 540 -1.16 21.93 29.19
C GLY A 540 -0.02 21.95 28.17
N SER A 541 1.12 21.30 28.44
CA SER A 541 2.32 21.34 27.58
C SER A 541 2.34 20.19 26.57
N PHE A 542 1.39 20.18 25.63
CA PHE A 542 1.32 19.19 24.55
C PHE A 542 1.34 19.84 23.15
N HIS A 543 1.86 19.12 22.16
CA HIS A 543 1.87 19.56 20.77
C HIS A 543 0.47 19.50 20.16
N THR A 544 -0.15 20.67 19.96
CA THR A 544 -1.57 20.79 19.58
C THR A 544 -1.87 20.53 18.09
N HIS A 545 -0.89 20.67 17.20
CA HIS A 545 -1.08 20.49 15.75
C HIS A 545 -1.32 19.02 15.37
N ALA A 546 -0.62 18.09 16.01
CA ALA A 546 -0.70 16.65 15.74
C ALA A 546 -1.98 15.95 16.28
N CYS A 547 -2.84 16.66 17.02
CA CYS A 547 -3.96 16.08 17.78
C CYS A 547 -5.35 16.52 17.30
N LYS A 548 -5.56 16.58 15.98
CA LYS A 548 -6.81 17.09 15.38
C LYS A 548 -7.21 16.25 14.16
N GLY A 549 -8.40 16.50 13.62
CA GLY A 549 -8.90 15.79 12.43
C GLY A 549 -9.80 14.60 12.74
N LYS A 550 -10.53 14.14 11.70
CA LYS A 550 -11.49 13.03 11.82
C LYS A 550 -10.78 11.70 12.09
N GLU A 551 -9.66 11.46 11.42
CA GLU A 551 -8.89 10.22 11.55
C GLU A 551 -8.23 10.09 12.91
N TRP A 552 -7.59 11.16 13.42
CA TRP A 552 -7.02 11.19 14.77
C TRP A 552 -8.07 10.90 15.83
N LYS A 553 -9.28 11.47 15.70
CA LYS A 553 -10.40 11.17 16.60
C LYS A 553 -10.85 9.71 16.53
N GLY A 554 -10.77 9.08 15.35
CA GLY A 554 -11.01 7.65 15.19
C GLY A 554 -10.02 6.82 15.99
N VAL A 555 -8.72 7.09 15.83
CA VAL A 555 -7.65 6.40 16.57
C VAL A 555 -7.74 6.67 18.08
N LEU A 556 -8.06 7.90 18.49
CA LEU A 556 -8.25 8.25 19.91
C LEU A 556 -9.36 7.40 20.55
N LYS A 557 -10.46 7.16 19.83
CA LYS A 557 -11.55 6.30 20.34
C LYS A 557 -11.06 4.86 20.59
N GLU A 558 -10.19 4.33 19.74
CA GLU A 558 -9.61 3.00 19.96
C GLU A 558 -8.63 2.97 21.14
N TRP A 559 -7.87 4.03 21.36
CA TRP A 559 -7.05 4.18 22.58
C TRP A 559 -7.89 4.25 23.84
N LEU A 560 -8.98 5.03 23.85
CA LEU A 560 -9.89 5.13 24.98
C LEU A 560 -10.61 3.80 25.23
N ASN A 561 -11.01 3.08 24.18
CA ASN A 561 -11.55 1.72 24.29
C ASN A 561 -10.53 0.76 24.93
N LEU A 562 -9.25 0.87 24.60
CA LEU A 562 -8.18 0.10 25.23
C LEU A 562 -8.05 0.41 26.73
N LEU A 563 -8.04 1.69 27.11
CA LEU A 563 -8.01 2.08 28.52
C LEU A 563 -9.25 1.58 29.27
N ARG A 564 -10.42 1.60 28.64
CA ARG A 564 -11.68 1.13 29.23
C ARG A 564 -11.68 -0.37 29.54
N VAL A 565 -11.02 -1.20 28.74
CA VAL A 565 -10.95 -2.65 29.00
C VAL A 565 -9.89 -3.01 30.05
N MET A 566 -8.92 -2.12 30.32
CA MET A 566 -7.95 -2.26 31.39
C MET A 566 -8.55 -1.78 32.73
N ARG A 567 -8.98 -2.71 33.59
CA ARG A 567 -9.90 -2.41 34.70
C ARG A 567 -9.24 -1.87 35.97
N ASN A 568 -7.90 -1.86 36.06
CA ASN A 568 -7.18 -1.38 37.24
C ASN A 568 -6.31 -0.13 36.97
N PRO A 569 -6.93 1.03 36.69
CA PRO A 569 -6.19 2.21 36.27
C PRO A 569 -5.25 2.79 37.33
N LYS A 570 -5.48 2.48 38.61
CA LYS A 570 -4.60 2.88 39.72
C LYS A 570 -3.21 2.25 39.63
N SER A 571 -3.08 1.09 38.99
CA SER A 571 -1.82 0.38 38.80
C SER A 571 -1.01 0.86 37.59
N PHE A 572 -1.59 1.71 36.74
CA PHE A 572 -0.95 2.14 35.51
C PHE A 572 0.28 2.99 35.78
N TYR A 573 1.27 2.87 34.90
CA TYR A 573 2.39 3.81 34.87
C TYR A 573 1.88 5.24 34.69
N ARG A 574 2.33 6.16 35.55
CA ARG A 574 1.88 7.57 35.57
C ARG A 574 0.35 7.73 35.68
N SER A 575 -0.32 6.84 36.43
CA SER A 575 -1.79 6.83 36.60
C SER A 575 -2.41 8.19 36.91
N GLN A 576 -1.85 8.94 37.87
CA GLN A 576 -2.39 10.25 38.25
C GLN A 576 -2.30 11.25 37.08
N PHE A 577 -1.14 11.32 36.41
CA PHE A 577 -0.98 12.21 35.27
C PHE A 577 -1.93 11.85 34.12
N LEU A 578 -2.10 10.56 33.83
CA LEU A 578 -3.08 10.10 32.85
C LEU A 578 -4.50 10.55 33.22
N LYS A 579 -4.89 10.38 34.50
CA LYS A 579 -6.19 10.84 35.00
C LYS A 579 -6.36 12.35 34.82
N ASP A 580 -5.32 13.13 35.10
CA ASP A 580 -5.34 14.58 34.92
C ASP A 580 -5.47 14.97 33.44
N VAL A 581 -4.83 14.24 32.52
CA VAL A 581 -5.00 14.42 31.07
C VAL A 581 -6.44 14.11 30.63
N LEU A 582 -7.01 12.99 31.10
CA LEU A 582 -8.40 12.63 30.82
C LEU A 582 -9.36 13.73 31.34
N GLN A 583 -9.21 14.15 32.60
CA GLN A 583 -10.10 15.11 33.25
C GLN A 583 -9.94 16.54 32.76
N ASN A 584 -8.70 17.02 32.57
CA ASN A 584 -8.41 18.42 32.33
C ASN A 584 -8.31 18.77 30.83
N ARG A 585 -8.09 17.77 29.96
CA ARG A 585 -7.96 17.96 28.52
C ARG A 585 -9.03 17.22 27.73
N LEU A 586 -9.15 15.90 27.88
CA LEU A 586 -10.03 15.13 26.98
C LEU A 586 -11.53 15.30 27.26
N LEU A 587 -11.93 15.61 28.49
CA LEU A 587 -13.33 16.00 28.77
C LEU A 587 -13.73 17.32 28.09
N ASP A 588 -12.76 18.18 27.77
CA ASP A 588 -12.98 19.45 27.05
C ASP A 588 -13.05 19.26 25.51
N GLU A 589 -13.05 18.01 25.03
CA GLU A 589 -13.29 17.71 23.63
C GLU A 589 -14.75 17.95 23.22
N ASN A 590 -14.96 18.44 22.01
CA ASN A 590 -16.30 18.76 21.48
C ASN A 590 -17.08 17.53 20.99
N ASP A 591 -16.45 16.36 20.92
CA ASP A 591 -17.07 15.13 20.44
C ASP A 591 -17.70 14.37 21.61
N ALA A 592 -19.02 14.21 21.58
CA ALA A 592 -19.78 13.59 22.66
C ALA A 592 -19.41 12.12 22.87
N GLU A 593 -18.99 11.39 21.83
CA GLU A 593 -18.55 10.01 21.96
C GLU A 593 -17.21 9.93 22.67
N ILE A 594 -16.29 10.84 22.37
CA ILE A 594 -15.00 10.95 23.09
C ILE A 594 -15.25 11.32 24.56
N GLN A 595 -16.06 12.34 24.84
CA GLN A 595 -16.40 12.73 26.22
C GLN A 595 -17.01 11.55 27.00
N MET A 596 -17.89 10.77 26.37
CA MET A 596 -18.51 9.59 26.98
C MET A 596 -17.47 8.52 27.31
N GLN A 597 -16.59 8.18 26.37
CA GLN A 597 -15.54 7.18 26.59
C GLN A 597 -14.53 7.63 27.66
N VAL A 598 -14.18 8.92 27.70
CA VAL A 598 -13.31 9.49 28.74
C VAL A 598 -13.96 9.37 30.11
N LEU A 599 -15.26 9.71 30.23
CA LEU A 599 -16.01 9.56 31.47
C LEU A 599 -16.05 8.08 31.91
N ASP A 600 -16.34 7.17 30.98
CA ASP A 600 -16.32 5.72 31.26
C ASP A 600 -14.94 5.27 31.78
N CYS A 601 -13.84 5.77 31.21
CA CYS A 601 -12.50 5.49 31.71
C CYS A 601 -12.28 6.01 33.15
N LEU A 602 -12.73 7.24 33.44
CA LEU A 602 -12.57 7.86 34.76
C LEU A 602 -13.32 7.10 35.87
N LEU A 603 -14.47 6.51 35.56
CA LEU A 603 -15.24 5.72 36.53
C LEU A 603 -14.47 4.50 37.08
N PHE A 604 -13.48 3.97 36.33
CA PHE A 604 -12.65 2.86 36.82
C PHE A 604 -11.71 3.24 37.97
N TRP A 605 -11.41 4.54 38.20
CA TRP A 605 -10.69 4.96 39.41
C TRP A 605 -11.55 4.84 40.67
N LYS A 606 -12.88 4.68 40.53
CA LYS A 606 -13.83 4.56 41.65
C LYS A 606 -13.70 5.70 42.65
N ASP A 607 -13.60 6.93 42.16
CA ASP A 607 -13.58 8.09 43.03
C ASP A 607 -14.96 8.32 43.62
N ASN A 608 -15.04 8.47 44.94
CA ASN A 608 -16.30 8.65 45.66
C ASN A 608 -17.11 9.85 45.15
N PHE A 609 -16.44 10.92 44.70
CA PHE A 609 -17.09 12.12 44.19
C PHE A 609 -17.71 11.96 42.80
N LEU A 610 -17.38 10.90 42.04
CA LEU A 610 -17.82 10.73 40.66
C LEU A 610 -18.94 9.70 40.54
N LEU A 611 -18.87 8.61 41.30
CA LEU A 611 -19.79 7.47 41.19
C LEU A 611 -21.28 7.83 41.39
N PRO A 612 -21.69 8.65 42.39
CA PRO A 612 -23.10 9.00 42.58
C PRO A 612 -23.71 9.78 41.42
N TYR A 613 -22.87 10.45 40.62
CA TYR A 613 -23.29 11.38 39.58
C TYR A 613 -23.09 10.82 38.16
N ASP A 614 -22.70 9.56 37.99
CA ASP A 614 -22.43 8.95 36.68
C ASP A 614 -23.55 9.23 35.67
N GLN A 615 -24.80 8.91 36.03
CA GLN A 615 -25.93 9.10 35.13
C GLN A 615 -26.17 10.57 34.78
N HIS A 616 -26.04 11.48 35.75
CA HIS A 616 -26.16 12.93 35.55
C HIS A 616 -25.10 13.43 34.56
N LEU A 617 -23.84 13.01 34.74
CA LEU A 617 -22.73 13.38 33.86
C LEU A 617 -22.92 12.82 32.44
N LYS A 618 -23.38 11.58 32.29
CA LYS A 618 -23.72 10.97 30.98
C LYS A 618 -24.87 11.70 30.29
N ASN A 619 -25.89 12.11 31.04
CA ASN A 619 -27.00 12.90 30.53
C ASN A 619 -26.55 14.30 30.09
N LEU A 620 -25.63 14.92 30.84
CA LEU A 620 -24.99 16.16 30.43
C LEU A 620 -24.15 16.02 29.16
N ILE A 621 -23.61 14.84 28.82
CA ILE A 621 -22.90 14.63 27.56
C ILE A 621 -23.89 14.43 26.41
N SER A 622 -24.90 13.57 26.62
CA SER A 622 -25.90 13.18 25.61
C SER A 622 -26.72 14.37 25.10
N SER A 623 -26.69 14.64 23.80
CA SER A 623 -27.52 15.69 23.22
C SER A 623 -29.03 15.42 23.33
N LYS A 624 -29.43 14.16 23.51
CA LYS A 624 -30.83 13.75 23.67
C LYS A 624 -31.36 14.11 25.07
N ASN A 625 -30.55 13.87 26.11
CA ASN A 625 -30.98 13.98 27.51
C ASN A 625 -30.63 15.35 28.11
N LEU A 626 -29.68 16.08 27.50
CA LEU A 626 -29.16 17.33 28.07
C LEU A 626 -30.26 18.33 28.44
N ARG A 627 -31.27 18.54 27.58
CA ARG A 627 -32.30 19.55 27.87
C ARG A 627 -33.06 19.24 29.15
N GLU A 628 -33.45 17.98 29.31
CA GLU A 628 -34.15 17.50 30.50
C GLU A 628 -33.23 17.60 31.71
N GLU A 629 -31.99 17.12 31.57
CA GLU A 629 -30.99 17.15 32.63
C GLU A 629 -30.71 18.56 33.17
N LEU A 630 -30.58 19.55 32.28
CA LEU A 630 -30.37 20.96 32.66
C LEU A 630 -31.56 21.56 33.44
N THR A 631 -32.72 20.91 33.42
CA THR A 631 -33.94 21.36 34.14
C THR A 631 -34.22 20.55 35.40
N THR A 632 -33.78 19.29 35.47
CA THR A 632 -34.05 18.37 36.58
C THR A 632 -32.92 18.30 37.60
N TRP A 633 -31.67 18.42 37.14
CA TRP A 633 -30.52 18.49 38.02
C TRP A 633 -30.20 19.94 38.38
N SER A 634 -29.80 20.21 39.63
CA SER A 634 -29.41 21.54 40.08
C SER A 634 -28.03 21.50 40.72
N LEU A 635 -27.22 22.52 40.39
CA LEU A 635 -25.89 22.73 40.98
C LEU A 635 -25.91 23.73 42.15
N SER A 636 -27.07 24.34 42.45
CA SER A 636 -27.22 25.23 43.60
C SER A 636 -27.03 24.45 44.90
N ARG A 637 -26.32 25.04 45.86
CA ARG A 637 -26.16 24.46 47.21
C ARG A 637 -27.50 24.26 47.92
N GLU A 638 -28.50 25.09 47.61
CA GLU A 638 -29.84 25.01 48.19
C GLU A 638 -30.58 23.73 47.80
N SER A 639 -30.23 23.12 46.66
CA SER A 639 -30.90 21.92 46.16
C SER A 639 -30.55 20.65 46.93
N ASN A 640 -29.41 20.62 47.62
CA ASN A 640 -28.81 19.43 48.25
C ASN A 640 -28.65 18.21 47.32
N LEU A 641 -28.73 18.39 45.99
CA LEU A 641 -28.56 17.31 45.01
C LEU A 641 -27.07 16.96 44.77
N VAL A 642 -26.16 17.86 45.14
CA VAL A 642 -24.71 17.63 45.11
C VAL A 642 -24.19 17.73 46.54
N GLU A 643 -23.49 16.68 46.99
CA GLU A 643 -22.92 16.64 48.32
C GLU A 643 -21.72 17.59 48.42
N GLU A 644 -21.62 18.30 49.54
CA GLU A 644 -20.58 19.32 49.76
C GLU A 644 -19.16 18.74 49.65
N GLN A 645 -18.96 17.53 50.18
CA GLN A 645 -17.69 16.81 50.12
C GLN A 645 -17.25 16.45 48.69
N HIS A 646 -18.19 16.36 47.75
CA HIS A 646 -17.90 16.03 46.35
C HIS A 646 -17.71 17.28 45.48
N ARG A 647 -18.25 18.42 45.92
CA ARG A 647 -18.42 19.63 45.12
C ARG A 647 -17.10 20.15 44.52
N THR A 648 -16.04 20.23 45.33
CA THR A 648 -14.73 20.74 44.91
C THR A 648 -14.10 19.95 43.76
N CYS A 649 -14.39 18.66 43.65
CA CYS A 649 -13.88 17.78 42.61
C CYS A 649 -14.88 17.59 41.45
N LEU A 650 -16.18 17.57 41.73
CA LEU A 650 -17.23 17.36 40.74
C LEU A 650 -17.47 18.58 39.86
N VAL A 651 -17.53 19.78 40.45
CA VAL A 651 -17.83 21.01 39.69
C VAL A 651 -16.83 21.25 38.55
N PRO A 652 -15.51 21.06 38.73
CA PRO A 652 -14.56 21.12 37.62
C PRO A 652 -14.86 20.15 36.47
N VAL A 653 -15.32 18.94 36.78
CA VAL A 653 -15.70 17.93 35.76
C VAL A 653 -16.94 18.42 34.99
N VAL A 654 -17.96 18.90 35.69
CA VAL A 654 -19.19 19.45 35.07
C VAL A 654 -18.86 20.64 34.16
N ILE A 655 -18.03 21.57 34.63
CA ILE A 655 -17.59 22.73 33.84
C ILE A 655 -16.94 22.26 32.53
N ARG A 656 -15.98 21.33 32.59
CA ARG A 656 -15.25 20.87 31.40
C ARG A 656 -16.11 20.10 30.41
N LEU A 657 -17.15 19.39 30.88
CA LEU A 657 -18.13 18.77 30.01
C LEU A 657 -18.97 19.80 29.24
N LEU A 658 -19.30 20.93 29.88
CA LEU A 658 -20.24 21.92 29.37
C LEU A 658 -19.58 23.06 28.57
N VAL A 659 -18.34 23.43 28.88
CA VAL A 659 -17.60 24.49 28.18
C VAL A 659 -17.54 24.26 26.65
N PRO A 660 -17.26 23.05 26.12
CA PRO A 660 -17.29 22.77 24.69
C PRO A 660 -18.64 23.11 24.03
N LYS A 661 -19.74 22.86 24.76
CA LYS A 661 -21.11 23.16 24.30
C LYS A 661 -21.40 24.66 24.24
N VAL A 662 -20.72 25.46 25.06
CA VAL A 662 -20.80 26.93 25.04
C VAL A 662 -19.95 27.53 23.91
N ARG A 663 -18.74 26.98 23.66
CA ARG A 663 -17.82 27.47 22.62
C ARG A 663 -18.38 27.32 21.20
N LYS A 664 -19.15 26.25 20.94
CA LYS A 664 -19.58 25.89 19.59
C LYS A 664 -20.79 26.70 19.12
N LEU A 665 -20.55 27.83 18.44
CA LEU A 665 -21.59 28.54 17.68
C LEU A 665 -21.70 27.90 16.28
N LYS A 666 -22.89 27.41 15.91
CA LYS A 666 -23.14 27.02 14.51
C LYS A 666 -23.42 28.29 13.71
N THR A 667 -22.61 28.57 12.68
CA THR A 667 -22.64 29.80 11.88
C THR A 667 -23.77 29.85 10.82
N LEU A 668 -24.38 28.71 10.49
CA LEU A 668 -25.47 28.63 9.52
C LEU A 668 -26.75 29.27 10.07
N ALA A 669 -27.33 30.21 9.31
CA ALA A 669 -28.49 31.03 9.71
C ALA A 669 -29.70 30.20 10.20
N SER A 670 -29.98 29.06 9.58
CA SER A 670 -31.10 28.17 9.94
C SER A 670 -30.92 27.45 11.28
N ARG A 671 -29.69 27.31 11.78
CA ARG A 671 -29.37 26.61 13.04
C ARG A 671 -28.84 27.54 14.13
N LYS A 672 -28.67 28.83 13.80
CA LYS A 672 -28.15 29.87 14.70
C LYS A 672 -29.04 30.04 15.94
N HIS A 673 -30.34 30.21 15.76
CA HIS A 673 -31.28 30.42 16.88
C HIS A 673 -31.28 29.26 17.88
N THR A 674 -31.38 28.01 17.40
CA THR A 674 -31.32 26.82 18.25
C THR A 674 -29.98 26.71 19.00
N SER A 675 -28.86 27.05 18.35
CA SER A 675 -27.55 27.04 19.01
C SER A 675 -27.42 28.13 20.09
N VAL A 676 -28.03 29.30 19.89
CA VAL A 676 -28.06 30.39 20.89
C VAL A 676 -28.92 30.01 22.09
N HIS A 677 -30.09 29.41 21.87
CA HIS A 677 -30.94 28.92 22.97
C HIS A 677 -30.25 27.83 23.78
N HIS A 678 -29.57 26.90 23.11
CA HIS A 678 -28.78 25.85 23.76
C HIS A 678 -27.67 26.44 24.64
N ARG A 679 -26.91 27.41 24.11
CA ARG A 679 -25.88 28.12 24.87
C ARG A 679 -26.47 28.86 26.06
N LYS A 680 -27.62 29.53 25.91
CA LYS A 680 -28.31 30.22 27.00
C LYS A 680 -28.72 29.25 28.10
N ALA A 681 -29.25 28.08 27.76
CA ALA A 681 -29.65 27.06 28.73
C ALA A 681 -28.44 26.52 29.52
N VAL A 682 -27.33 26.19 28.83
CA VAL A 682 -26.10 25.74 29.50
C VAL A 682 -25.51 26.84 30.40
N LEU A 683 -25.49 28.09 29.94
CA LEU A 683 -25.03 29.23 30.75
C LEU A 683 -25.92 29.46 31.99
N ALA A 684 -27.25 29.34 31.84
CA ALA A 684 -28.17 29.48 32.95
C ALA A 684 -27.99 28.36 34.00
N PHE A 685 -27.67 27.15 33.55
CA PHE A 685 -27.33 26.04 34.44
C PHE A 685 -26.01 26.27 35.18
N ILE A 686 -24.96 26.72 34.48
CA ILE A 686 -23.65 27.04 35.08
C ILE A 686 -23.77 28.23 36.05
N ALA A 687 -24.66 29.18 35.81
CA ALA A 687 -24.90 30.33 36.68
C ALA A 687 -25.45 29.98 38.07
N GLN A 688 -25.84 28.72 38.31
CA GLN A 688 -26.22 28.20 39.64
C GLN A 688 -25.01 27.93 40.55
N LEU A 689 -23.78 27.96 40.01
CA LEU A 689 -22.54 27.81 40.77
C LEU A 689 -22.18 29.08 41.53
N ASP A 690 -21.37 28.94 42.59
CA ASP A 690 -20.89 30.11 43.33
C ASP A 690 -19.86 30.90 42.53
N VAL A 691 -19.71 32.18 42.86
CA VAL A 691 -18.76 33.09 42.21
C VAL A 691 -17.33 32.52 42.19
N ASN A 692 -16.90 31.88 43.28
CA ASN A 692 -15.56 31.31 43.40
C ASN A 692 -15.32 30.09 42.50
N GLU A 693 -16.40 29.39 42.10
CA GLU A 693 -16.34 28.18 41.27
C GLU A 693 -16.33 28.50 39.77
N LEU A 694 -16.85 29.68 39.40
CA LEU A 694 -16.93 30.14 38.02
C LEU A 694 -15.58 30.50 37.39
N ALA A 695 -14.53 30.68 38.20
CA ALA A 695 -13.19 31.04 37.71
C ALA A 695 -12.67 30.05 36.65
N LEU A 696 -12.86 28.74 36.88
CA LEU A 696 -12.45 27.70 35.93
C LEU A 696 -13.25 27.79 34.62
N PHE A 697 -14.56 28.03 34.71
CA PHE A 697 -15.40 28.19 33.53
C PHE A 697 -14.91 29.33 32.63
N PHE A 698 -14.61 30.50 33.21
CA PHE A 698 -14.09 31.63 32.44
C PHE A 698 -12.70 31.36 31.88
N CYS A 699 -11.81 30.72 32.64
CA CYS A 699 -10.49 30.31 32.16
C CYS A 699 -10.60 29.37 30.94
N ASP A 700 -11.43 28.33 31.04
CA ASP A 700 -11.58 27.36 29.96
C ASP A 700 -12.37 27.92 28.76
N ALA A 701 -13.35 28.80 28.99
CA ALA A 701 -14.09 29.45 27.90
C ALA A 701 -13.20 30.43 27.10
N THR A 702 -12.29 31.12 27.76
CA THR A 702 -11.40 32.13 27.12
C THR A 702 -10.23 31.52 26.33
N LYS A 703 -9.88 30.25 26.54
CA LYS A 703 -8.91 29.52 25.68
C LYS A 703 -9.25 29.62 24.19
N ALA A 704 -10.54 29.63 23.84
CA ALA A 704 -10.99 29.80 22.45
C ALA A 704 -10.75 31.23 21.89
N ILE A 705 -10.76 32.24 22.75
CA ILE A 705 -10.55 33.65 22.38
C ILE A 705 -9.05 33.92 22.17
N ALA A 706 -8.18 33.35 23.00
CA ALA A 706 -6.72 33.49 22.88
C ALA A 706 -6.18 32.89 21.57
N VAL A 707 -6.75 31.77 21.10
CA VAL A 707 -6.41 31.17 19.79
C VAL A 707 -6.86 32.05 18.63
N TYR A 708 -7.99 32.76 18.75
CA TYR A 708 -8.47 33.68 17.73
C TYR A 708 -7.65 34.98 17.64
N ILE A 709 -7.07 35.43 18.76
CA ILE A 709 -6.20 36.63 18.81
C ILE A 709 -4.80 36.32 18.28
N LYS A 710 -4.26 35.11 18.51
CA LYS A 710 -2.93 34.69 18.00
C LYS A 710 -2.91 34.31 16.52
N GLY A 711 -4.07 34.11 15.89
CA GLY A 711 -4.20 33.78 14.47
C GLY A 711 -4.52 34.98 13.57
N LYS A 712 -4.36 36.21 14.07
CA LYS A 712 -4.52 37.45 13.31
C LYS A 712 -3.20 38.21 13.20
#